data_AF-A0A7W1B735-F1
#
_entry.id   AF-A0A7W1B735-F1
#
_cell.length_a   1.000
_cell.length_b   1.000
_cell.length_c   1.000
_cell.angle_alpha   90.00
_cell.angle_beta   90.00
_cell.angle_gamma   90.00
#
_symmetry.space_group_name_H-M   'P 1'
#
loop_
_entity.id
_entity.type
_entity.pdbx_description
1 polymer ?
#
loop_
_entity_poly.entity_id
_entity_poly.type
_entity_poly.pdbx_seq_one_letter_code
_entity_poly.pdbx_strand_id
1 'polypeptide(L)'
;MSRTIGPGRHAPKQEPEKIVVEGAREHNLQVDHLELPKHRLVVITGPSGSGKSSLAFDTLYAEGQRRYVESLSAYARQFLGQMEKPKYERISGLSPTIAIQQKSASSNPRSTVGTITEIYDYLRVLYARAGEQRCYQCGGPVGARTASEVVDELVELGDKTQVTLLAPKAENRKGEFRELFAELRKAGFVRVRIDGMIVRLEDVDALEKQKKHSIELVIDRVVINAADRGRLTDSVEITLREGLGTMMVEVAGEKVPRRYSEANACPTCGIGFPELSPQSFSFNSPLGMCVDCNGLGERQAADPALVVPDENLSIRDGAVAVWGESIAKDTGWTTNIVKALSKAFKIDLDKPWNKLTEKQREILMNGTGDKRVAVAWEGRHSSGEWAMRFEGILSQLERRHRESSSERTRTHYEQFFRAIPCAVCHGTRLRPESRAVFFNETAIVDVTGMTVKQAFEFIVGTKLTGSRAQIAGEVLKEIKNRLTFLLDVGLDYLTLHRSAGTLSGGEAQRIRLASQLGSELSGVLYVLDEPSIGLHQRDNERLIKTLHRLRDLGNTVLVVEHDEATMEAADWIVDFGPGAGRHGGRVIAEGTPDDIKAEKKSITGRFLSGEEQIEVPTERRTPSSWVKLTGAREHNLRNVSVEIPLGVMVAVTGVSGAGKSSLINATLFPALNRMLHRSLDRVGPYESLTGLGKIDKCIIIDQQPIGRTPRSNPATYTKAFDLIREMYAQMPMAKTYGYAAGRFSFNVSAKQGGGRCEACEGAGVREVEMHFLPNVFVTCEVCKGKRYNDATLRVTYKDKTIAQILDTPIEEAAEMFKHHKQLSRIMQTMVDVGLGYISLGQPATTLSGGEAQRVKLAKELARVQTGRTLYLLDEPTTGLHFGDVKKLLEVLDRLVDNGNTVLVIEHNLDVIKTSDWIIDLGPEGGAAGGEIIAVGTPEDVAKNAKSYTGQFVKPLLERARRSGKSGAKGGGGKRRDPLVEASAAP
;
A
#
# COMPACT_ATOMS: atom_id res chain seq x y z
N MET A 1 -21.65 30.26 -68.59
CA MET A 1 -20.59 29.21 -68.54
C MET A 1 -20.50 28.72 -67.10
N SER A 2 -21.12 27.58 -66.82
CA SER A 2 -21.17 26.95 -65.50
C SER A 2 -20.36 25.66 -65.56
N ARG A 3 -19.33 25.55 -64.72
CA ARG A 3 -18.72 24.27 -64.35
C ARG A 3 -18.52 24.27 -62.84
N THR A 4 -19.45 23.61 -62.17
CA THR A 4 -19.42 23.16 -60.79
C THR A 4 -18.20 22.27 -60.56
N ILE A 5 -17.30 22.68 -59.66
CA ILE A 5 -16.23 21.84 -59.12
C ILE A 5 -16.80 21.17 -57.87
N GLY A 6 -16.96 19.85 -57.92
CA GLY A 6 -17.43 19.05 -56.77
C GLY A 6 -16.38 18.96 -55.66
N PRO A 7 -16.79 18.70 -54.40
CA PRO A 7 -15.86 18.57 -53.28
C PRO A 7 -15.05 17.28 -53.43
N GLY A 8 -13.73 17.42 -53.57
CA GLY A 8 -12.81 16.30 -53.57
C GLY A 8 -12.90 15.52 -52.26
N ARG A 9 -13.17 14.21 -52.35
CA ARG A 9 -13.03 13.28 -51.24
C ARG A 9 -11.57 13.25 -50.83
N HIS A 10 -11.21 13.90 -49.71
CA HIS A 10 -9.93 13.67 -49.07
C HIS A 10 -9.86 12.21 -48.62
N ALA A 11 -8.91 11.44 -49.15
CA ALA A 11 -8.56 10.14 -48.59
C ALA A 11 -8.19 10.33 -47.10
N PRO A 12 -8.61 9.42 -46.20
CA PRO A 12 -8.23 9.51 -44.79
C PRO A 12 -6.70 9.48 -44.70
N LYS A 13 -6.12 10.52 -44.09
CA LYS A 13 -4.68 10.53 -43.77
C LYS A 13 -4.39 9.30 -42.90
N GLN A 14 -3.51 8.43 -43.37
CA GLN A 14 -3.02 7.29 -42.58
C GLN A 14 -2.40 7.80 -41.28
N GLU A 15 -2.61 7.05 -40.20
CA GLU A 15 -2.01 7.38 -38.91
C GLU A 15 -0.48 7.39 -39.05
N PRO A 16 0.22 8.42 -38.53
CA PRO A 16 1.68 8.45 -38.59
C PRO A 16 2.26 7.26 -37.81
N GLU A 17 3.15 6.50 -38.45
CA GLU A 17 3.77 5.27 -37.91
C GLU A 17 4.79 5.52 -36.80
N LYS A 18 5.20 6.79 -36.60
CA LYS A 18 6.21 7.19 -35.63
C LYS A 18 5.77 8.41 -34.82
N ILE A 19 6.28 8.49 -33.60
CA ILE A 19 6.25 9.70 -32.77
C ILE A 19 7.56 10.43 -33.01
N VAL A 20 7.51 11.67 -33.47
CA VAL A 20 8.70 12.49 -33.75
C VAL A 20 8.79 13.59 -32.70
N VAL A 21 9.94 13.67 -32.03
CA VAL A 21 10.27 14.67 -31.02
C VAL A 21 11.42 15.53 -31.54
N GLU A 22 11.20 16.83 -31.65
CA GLU A 22 12.18 17.82 -32.11
C GLU A 22 12.44 18.87 -31.03
N GLY A 23 13.72 19.13 -30.79
CA GLY A 23 14.19 20.20 -29.92
C GLY A 23 13.72 20.09 -28.46
N ALA A 24 13.64 18.88 -27.89
CA ALA A 24 13.26 18.71 -26.49
C ALA A 24 14.38 19.20 -25.55
N ARG A 25 13.99 20.06 -24.59
CA ARG A 25 14.87 20.79 -23.65
C ARG A 25 14.32 20.80 -22.22
N GLU A 26 13.34 19.95 -21.92
CA GLU A 26 12.82 19.85 -20.55
C GLU A 26 13.92 19.39 -19.60
N HIS A 27 14.04 20.05 -18.44
CA HIS A 27 15.15 19.85 -17.50
C HIS A 27 16.55 19.90 -18.14
N ASN A 28 17.23 18.75 -18.25
CA ASN A 28 18.58 18.62 -18.80
C ASN A 28 18.62 18.08 -20.23
N LEU A 29 17.46 17.87 -20.87
CA LEU A 29 17.38 17.29 -22.22
C LEU A 29 18.10 18.15 -23.26
N GLN A 30 18.81 17.48 -24.15
CA GLN A 30 19.54 18.00 -25.31
C GLN A 30 19.23 17.11 -26.52
N VAL A 31 17.93 16.90 -26.78
CA VAL A 31 17.46 16.04 -27.86
C VAL A 31 17.04 16.92 -29.03
N ASP A 32 17.84 16.94 -30.09
CA ASP A 32 17.55 17.72 -31.30
C ASP A 32 16.46 17.04 -32.14
N HIS A 33 16.58 15.73 -32.32
CA HIS A 33 15.63 14.91 -33.07
C HIS A 33 15.63 13.48 -32.51
N LEU A 34 14.45 12.90 -32.35
CA LEU A 34 14.23 11.52 -31.88
C LEU A 34 12.96 10.96 -32.51
N GLU A 35 13.05 9.75 -33.07
CA GLU A 35 11.91 9.02 -33.62
C GLU A 35 11.61 7.78 -32.80
N LEU A 36 10.37 7.65 -32.32
CA LEU A 36 9.90 6.46 -31.61
C LEU A 36 8.90 5.70 -32.48
N PRO A 37 9.08 4.39 -32.70
CA PRO A 37 8.14 3.60 -33.48
C PRO A 37 6.82 3.40 -32.72
N LYS A 38 5.69 3.55 -33.41
CA LYS A 38 4.37 3.20 -32.85
C LYS A 38 4.11 1.71 -32.87
N HIS A 39 3.18 1.27 -32.02
CA HIS A 39 2.75 -0.13 -31.89
C HIS A 39 3.90 -1.08 -31.52
N ARG A 40 4.90 -0.54 -30.82
CA ARG A 40 6.10 -1.23 -30.35
C ARG A 40 6.25 -1.09 -28.84
N LEU A 41 6.97 -2.04 -28.24
CA LEU A 41 7.50 -1.96 -26.90
C LEU A 41 8.85 -1.23 -26.96
N VAL A 42 8.84 0.03 -26.55
CA VAL A 42 10.01 0.91 -26.55
C VAL A 42 10.53 1.04 -25.12
N VAL A 43 11.81 0.74 -24.90
CA VAL A 43 12.47 0.89 -23.60
C VAL A 43 13.39 2.11 -23.60
N ILE A 44 13.24 3.00 -22.64
CA ILE A 44 14.17 4.10 -22.37
C ILE A 44 15.07 3.68 -21.22
N THR A 45 16.38 3.73 -21.43
CA THR A 45 17.38 3.30 -20.45
C THR A 45 18.56 4.27 -20.34
N GLY A 46 19.51 3.98 -19.46
CA GLY A 46 20.70 4.80 -19.18
C GLY A 46 20.83 5.21 -17.70
N PRO A 47 21.90 5.93 -17.31
CA PRO A 47 22.23 6.25 -15.91
C PRO A 47 21.14 7.01 -15.13
N SER A 48 21.15 6.93 -13.79
CA SER A 48 20.27 7.73 -12.92
C SER A 48 20.48 9.22 -13.20
N GLY A 49 19.41 9.97 -13.48
CA GLY A 49 19.50 11.40 -13.82
C GLY A 49 19.95 11.71 -15.26
N SER A 50 20.00 10.73 -16.16
CA SER A 50 20.39 10.95 -17.57
C SER A 50 19.33 11.65 -18.44
N GLY A 51 18.11 11.88 -17.93
CA GLY A 51 17.01 12.54 -18.66
C GLY A 51 15.87 11.62 -19.11
N LYS A 52 15.91 10.33 -18.74
CA LYS A 52 14.88 9.32 -19.09
C LYS A 52 13.46 9.76 -18.73
N SER A 53 13.23 10.07 -17.45
CA SER A 53 11.92 10.51 -16.93
C SER A 53 11.53 11.88 -17.48
N SER A 54 12.50 12.76 -17.73
CA SER A 54 12.26 14.06 -18.35
C SER A 54 11.69 13.93 -19.76
N LEU A 55 12.17 12.95 -20.55
CA LEU A 55 11.58 12.66 -21.86
C LEU A 55 10.23 11.92 -21.71
N ALA A 56 10.21 10.82 -20.96
CA ALA A 56 9.05 9.92 -20.90
C ALA A 56 7.84 10.58 -20.24
N PHE A 57 8.04 11.16 -19.05
CA PHE A 57 6.97 11.68 -18.20
C PHE A 57 6.76 13.18 -18.36
N ASP A 58 7.82 13.96 -18.20
CA ASP A 58 7.71 15.43 -18.17
C ASP A 58 7.53 16.05 -19.56
N THR A 59 7.87 15.30 -20.62
CA THR A 59 7.68 15.73 -22.01
C THR A 59 6.56 14.96 -22.70
N LEU A 60 6.74 13.66 -22.99
CA LEU A 60 5.80 12.89 -23.82
C LEU A 60 4.44 12.66 -23.15
N TYR A 61 4.43 12.11 -21.93
CA TYR A 61 3.19 11.91 -21.17
C TYR A 61 2.50 13.23 -20.85
N ALA A 62 3.24 14.23 -20.33
CA ALA A 62 2.67 15.52 -19.98
C ALA A 62 2.00 16.18 -21.20
N GLU A 63 2.65 16.15 -22.36
CA GLU A 63 2.10 16.73 -23.59
C GLU A 63 0.93 15.92 -24.14
N GLY A 64 0.99 14.58 -24.12
CA GLY A 64 -0.09 13.72 -24.59
C GLY A 64 -1.35 13.88 -23.75
N GLN A 65 -1.19 13.93 -22.43
CA GLN A 65 -2.28 14.16 -21.49
C GLN A 65 -2.86 15.57 -21.66
N ARG A 66 -2.01 16.59 -21.76
CA ARG A 66 -2.44 17.98 -21.96
C ARG A 66 -3.25 18.14 -23.25
N ARG A 67 -2.73 17.66 -24.39
CA ARG A 67 -3.44 17.73 -25.69
C ARG A 67 -4.80 17.04 -25.64
N TYR A 68 -4.88 15.89 -24.98
CA TYR A 68 -6.14 15.16 -24.82
C TYR A 68 -7.13 15.92 -23.94
N VAL A 69 -6.73 16.38 -22.74
CA VAL A 69 -7.61 17.07 -21.80
C VAL A 69 -8.06 18.45 -22.33
N GLU A 70 -7.20 19.17 -23.06
CA GLU A 70 -7.56 20.43 -23.74
C GLU A 70 -8.64 20.28 -24.81
N SER A 71 -8.89 19.05 -25.27
CA SER A 71 -9.96 18.72 -26.21
C SER A 71 -11.31 18.47 -25.53
N LEU A 72 -11.33 18.18 -24.21
CA LEU A 72 -12.55 17.78 -23.50
C LEU A 72 -13.55 18.93 -23.29
N SER A 73 -13.07 20.13 -22.98
CA SER A 73 -13.94 21.30 -22.82
C SER A 73 -13.18 22.62 -22.95
N ALA A 74 -13.91 23.70 -23.28
CA ALA A 74 -13.35 25.06 -23.27
C ALA A 74 -12.87 25.48 -21.87
N TYR A 75 -13.56 25.03 -20.81
CA TYR A 75 -13.17 25.26 -19.42
C TYR A 75 -11.83 24.60 -19.08
N ALA A 76 -11.67 23.32 -19.42
CA ALA A 76 -10.41 22.59 -19.21
C ALA A 76 -9.24 23.27 -19.96
N ARG A 77 -9.49 23.75 -21.19
CA ARG A 77 -8.47 24.48 -21.96
C ARG A 77 -8.04 25.79 -21.31
N GLN A 78 -8.97 26.57 -20.74
CA GLN A 78 -8.63 27.81 -20.03
C GLN A 78 -7.79 27.52 -18.78
N PHE A 79 -8.14 26.45 -18.05
CA PHE A 79 -7.42 26.06 -16.84
C PHE A 79 -6.02 25.55 -17.15
N LEU A 80 -5.89 24.63 -18.12
CA LEU A 80 -4.60 24.07 -18.53
C LEU A 80 -3.67 25.09 -19.19
N GLY A 81 -4.23 26.16 -19.78
CA GLY A 81 -3.43 27.27 -20.31
C GLY A 81 -2.60 28.01 -19.24
N GLN A 82 -2.92 27.86 -17.95
CA GLN A 82 -2.13 28.43 -16.85
C GLN A 82 -0.94 27.55 -16.44
N MET A 83 -0.86 26.31 -16.94
CA MET A 83 0.25 25.41 -16.64
C MET A 83 1.45 25.72 -17.54
N GLU A 84 2.65 25.56 -16.98
CA GLU A 84 3.88 25.62 -17.75
C GLU A 84 3.92 24.44 -18.75
N LYS A 85 4.11 24.73 -20.04
CA LYS A 85 4.22 23.70 -21.07
C LYS A 85 5.61 23.08 -21.05
N PRO A 86 5.75 21.78 -21.35
CA PRO A 86 7.06 21.17 -21.53
C PRO A 86 7.86 21.88 -22.62
N LYS A 87 9.18 21.99 -22.44
CA LYS A 87 10.07 22.69 -23.36
C LYS A 87 10.46 21.78 -24.54
N TYR A 88 9.85 22.02 -25.69
CA TYR A 88 10.19 21.36 -26.96
C TYR A 88 9.86 22.28 -28.15
N GLU A 89 10.44 22.01 -29.33
CA GLU A 89 10.13 22.75 -30.57
C GLU A 89 8.91 22.17 -31.27
N ARG A 90 8.90 20.86 -31.52
CA ARG A 90 7.76 20.17 -32.14
C ARG A 90 7.65 18.72 -31.67
N ILE A 91 6.43 18.29 -31.39
CA ILE A 91 6.10 16.87 -31.18
C ILE A 91 4.93 16.50 -32.10
N SER A 92 5.14 15.53 -32.96
CA SER A 92 4.14 15.04 -33.92
C SER A 92 3.91 13.53 -33.78
N GLY A 93 2.74 13.06 -34.21
CA GLY A 93 2.36 11.64 -34.10
C GLY A 93 1.99 11.16 -32.69
N LEU A 94 1.93 12.06 -31.69
CA LEU A 94 1.64 11.70 -30.30
C LEU A 94 0.18 11.24 -30.10
N SER A 95 0.01 10.06 -29.51
CA SER A 95 -1.29 9.51 -29.09
C SER A 95 -1.72 10.05 -27.72
N PRO A 96 -3.00 9.91 -27.32
CA PRO A 96 -3.40 10.08 -25.92
C PRO A 96 -2.55 9.19 -25.01
N THR A 97 -2.09 9.74 -23.89
CA THR A 97 -1.11 9.07 -23.02
C THR A 97 -1.71 8.66 -21.68
N ILE A 98 -1.29 7.49 -21.18
CA ILE A 98 -1.62 7.01 -19.83
C ILE A 98 -0.31 6.65 -19.13
N ALA A 99 -0.05 7.28 -17.97
CA ALA A 99 1.10 6.96 -17.14
C ALA A 99 0.77 5.89 -16.09
N ILE A 100 1.67 4.93 -15.92
CA ILE A 100 1.66 3.91 -14.88
C ILE A 100 2.94 4.07 -14.04
N GLN A 101 2.89 5.02 -13.10
CA GLN A 101 3.99 5.40 -12.21
C GLN A 101 3.88 4.74 -10.83
N GLN A 102 5.00 4.71 -10.11
CA GLN A 102 5.11 4.32 -8.70
C GLN A 102 4.61 5.39 -7.71
N LYS A 103 3.48 6.03 -8.01
CA LYS A 103 2.86 6.90 -7.01
C LYS A 103 2.16 6.03 -5.98
N SER A 104 2.34 6.36 -4.70
CA SER A 104 1.72 5.61 -3.60
C SER A 104 0.23 5.45 -3.88
N ALA A 105 -0.27 4.23 -3.71
CA ALA A 105 -1.70 3.95 -3.76
C ALA A 105 -2.46 4.95 -2.89
N SER A 106 -3.69 5.29 -3.30
CA SER A 106 -4.53 6.23 -2.57
C SER A 106 -4.51 5.88 -1.07
N SER A 107 -4.09 6.83 -0.24
CA SER A 107 -4.06 6.70 1.23
C SER A 107 -5.46 6.75 1.84
N ASN A 108 -6.51 6.79 1.02
CA ASN A 108 -7.88 6.76 1.47
C ASN A 108 -8.16 5.41 2.16
N PRO A 109 -8.49 5.39 3.47
CA PRO A 109 -8.72 4.15 4.22
C PRO A 109 -9.90 3.32 3.69
N ARG A 110 -10.80 3.94 2.92
CA ARG A 110 -11.91 3.25 2.28
C ARG A 110 -11.53 2.53 0.98
N SER A 111 -10.36 2.81 0.41
CA SER A 111 -9.93 2.15 -0.83
C SER A 111 -9.36 0.77 -0.56
N THR A 112 -9.78 -0.24 -1.33
CA THR A 112 -9.27 -1.61 -1.28
C THR A 112 -8.81 -2.06 -2.68
N VAL A 113 -8.12 -3.20 -2.75
CA VAL A 113 -7.78 -3.85 -4.03
C VAL A 113 -9.02 -4.04 -4.90
N GLY A 114 -10.12 -4.51 -4.31
CA GLY A 114 -11.39 -4.71 -5.02
C GLY A 114 -12.01 -3.43 -5.57
N THR A 115 -11.86 -2.28 -4.89
CA THR A 115 -12.39 -1.01 -5.42
C THR A 115 -11.49 -0.40 -6.49
N ILE A 116 -10.15 -0.50 -6.36
CA ILE A 116 -9.22 0.03 -7.36
C ILE A 116 -9.32 -0.73 -8.69
N THR A 117 -9.59 -2.03 -8.60
CA THR A 117 -9.74 -2.92 -9.76
C THR A 117 -11.17 -2.93 -10.32
N GLU A 118 -12.09 -2.22 -9.67
CA GLU A 118 -13.54 -2.21 -9.92
C GLU A 118 -14.21 -3.59 -9.79
N ILE A 119 -13.47 -4.65 -9.43
CA ILE A 119 -14.00 -6.00 -9.22
C ILE A 119 -15.11 -5.95 -8.17
N TYR A 120 -14.92 -5.16 -7.11
CA TYR A 120 -15.94 -4.97 -6.09
C TYR A 120 -17.21 -4.36 -6.66
N ASP A 121 -17.12 -3.42 -7.59
CA ASP A 121 -18.29 -2.78 -8.19
C ASP A 121 -19.14 -3.79 -8.97
N TYR A 122 -18.50 -4.67 -9.75
CA TYR A 122 -19.16 -5.78 -10.42
C TYR A 122 -19.73 -6.80 -9.43
N LEU A 123 -19.01 -7.12 -8.34
CA LEU A 123 -19.54 -7.97 -7.28
C LEU A 123 -20.81 -7.39 -6.66
N ARG A 124 -20.88 -6.07 -6.43
CA ARG A 124 -22.12 -5.43 -5.93
C ARG A 124 -23.29 -5.62 -6.90
N VAL A 125 -23.04 -5.52 -8.20
CA VAL A 125 -24.08 -5.77 -9.22
C VAL A 125 -24.50 -7.24 -9.21
N LEU A 126 -23.53 -8.17 -9.16
CA LEU A 126 -23.79 -9.60 -9.10
C LEU A 126 -24.68 -9.96 -7.90
N TYR A 127 -24.30 -9.52 -6.70
CA TYR A 127 -25.05 -9.82 -5.47
C TYR A 127 -26.41 -9.13 -5.42
N ALA A 128 -26.54 -7.92 -5.98
CA ALA A 128 -27.84 -7.24 -6.05
C ALA A 128 -28.81 -7.92 -7.02
N ARG A 129 -28.32 -8.53 -8.10
CA ARG A 129 -29.16 -9.10 -9.16
C ARG A 129 -29.38 -10.61 -9.05
N ALA A 130 -28.41 -11.35 -8.53
CA ALA A 130 -28.44 -12.81 -8.47
C ALA A 130 -28.25 -13.37 -7.05
N GLY A 131 -28.06 -12.50 -6.04
CA GLY A 131 -27.92 -12.90 -4.66
C GLY A 131 -29.25 -13.25 -3.99
N GLU A 132 -29.20 -14.21 -3.07
CA GLU A 132 -30.31 -14.61 -2.22
C GLU A 132 -30.18 -13.91 -0.86
N GLN A 133 -31.14 -13.05 -0.51
CA GLN A 133 -31.20 -12.44 0.80
C GLN A 133 -31.63 -13.48 1.83
N ARG A 134 -30.87 -13.59 2.91
CA ARG A 134 -31.17 -14.39 4.10
C ARG A 134 -31.29 -13.48 5.31
N CYS A 135 -31.97 -13.97 6.34
CA CYS A 135 -32.12 -13.23 7.59
C CYS A 135 -30.81 -13.29 8.38
N TYR A 136 -30.25 -12.14 8.74
CA TYR A 136 -29.01 -12.08 9.54
C TYR A 136 -29.16 -12.57 10.98
N GLN A 137 -30.39 -12.86 11.45
CA GLN A 137 -30.66 -13.39 12.79
C GLN A 137 -30.92 -14.91 12.79
N CYS A 138 -31.76 -15.43 11.89
CA CYS A 138 -32.12 -16.85 11.85
C CYS A 138 -31.55 -17.63 10.66
N GLY A 139 -30.95 -16.96 9.67
CA GLY A 139 -30.42 -17.58 8.45
C GLY A 139 -31.47 -18.02 7.43
N GLY A 140 -32.78 -17.89 7.74
CA GLY A 140 -33.87 -18.27 6.84
C GLY A 140 -33.98 -17.36 5.61
N PRO A 141 -34.66 -17.83 4.53
CA PRO A 141 -34.83 -17.06 3.30
C PRO A 141 -35.65 -15.79 3.55
N VAL A 142 -35.28 -14.72 2.84
CA VAL A 142 -35.95 -13.42 2.87
C VAL A 142 -36.28 -13.01 1.45
N GLY A 143 -37.53 -12.61 1.23
CA GLY A 143 -37.99 -12.12 -0.06
C GLY A 143 -39.49 -11.98 -0.06
N ALA A 144 -39.98 -10.91 -0.69
CA ALA A 144 -41.38 -10.85 -1.07
C ALA A 144 -41.68 -11.99 -2.04
N ARG A 145 -42.75 -12.73 -1.80
CA ARG A 145 -43.31 -13.72 -2.72
C ARG A 145 -44.72 -13.31 -3.06
N THR A 146 -45.00 -13.23 -4.34
CA THR A 146 -46.38 -13.08 -4.83
C THR A 146 -47.13 -14.40 -4.63
N ALA A 147 -48.46 -14.34 -4.49
CA ALA A 147 -49.27 -15.55 -4.40
C ALA A 147 -49.00 -16.52 -5.56
N SER A 148 -48.78 -16.01 -6.78
CA SER A 148 -48.46 -16.83 -7.95
C SER A 148 -47.13 -17.58 -7.81
N GLU A 149 -46.08 -16.94 -7.30
CA GLU A 149 -44.78 -17.60 -7.08
C GLU A 149 -44.86 -18.68 -5.98
N VAL A 150 -45.64 -18.44 -4.92
CA VAL A 150 -45.88 -19.46 -3.89
C VAL A 150 -46.61 -20.66 -4.49
N VAL A 151 -47.60 -20.42 -5.36
CA VAL A 151 -48.33 -21.49 -6.07
C VAL A 151 -47.39 -22.28 -6.97
N ASP A 152 -46.50 -21.62 -7.72
CA ASP A 152 -45.49 -22.28 -8.55
C ASP A 152 -44.60 -23.22 -7.72
N GLU A 153 -44.07 -22.74 -6.59
CA GLU A 153 -43.21 -23.54 -5.71
C GLU A 153 -43.96 -24.75 -5.10
N LEU A 154 -45.24 -24.58 -4.76
CA LEU A 154 -46.06 -25.68 -4.26
C LEU A 154 -46.30 -26.73 -5.36
N VAL A 155 -46.58 -26.32 -6.60
CA VAL A 155 -46.77 -27.26 -7.72
C VAL A 155 -45.49 -28.07 -8.01
N GLU A 156 -44.30 -27.50 -7.78
CA GLU A 156 -43.02 -28.21 -7.92
C GLU A 156 -42.82 -29.34 -6.89
N LEU A 157 -43.58 -29.40 -5.80
CA LEU A 157 -43.53 -30.50 -4.81
C LEU A 157 -44.03 -31.84 -5.37
N GLY A 158 -44.62 -31.83 -6.57
CA GLY A 158 -45.11 -33.02 -7.26
C GLY A 158 -46.57 -33.35 -6.94
N ASP A 159 -47.23 -33.96 -7.93
CA ASP A 159 -48.63 -34.35 -7.82
C ASP A 159 -48.86 -35.36 -6.68
N LYS A 160 -50.00 -35.21 -5.99
CA LYS A 160 -50.47 -35.99 -4.84
C LYS A 160 -49.80 -35.67 -3.49
N THR A 161 -48.94 -34.66 -3.43
CA THR A 161 -48.42 -34.16 -2.15
C THR A 161 -49.53 -33.48 -1.34
N GLN A 162 -49.68 -33.82 -0.06
CA GLN A 162 -50.66 -33.18 0.82
C GLN A 162 -50.04 -31.98 1.52
N VAL A 163 -50.70 -30.83 1.44
CA VAL A 163 -50.27 -29.60 2.10
C VAL A 163 -51.41 -28.97 2.91
N THR A 164 -51.08 -28.45 4.09
CA THR A 164 -52.01 -27.66 4.92
C THR A 164 -51.56 -26.20 4.91
N LEU A 165 -52.46 -25.31 4.47
CA LEU A 165 -52.23 -23.86 4.42
C LEU A 165 -52.71 -23.23 5.72
N LEU A 166 -51.83 -22.46 6.35
CA LEU A 166 -51.99 -21.95 7.70
C LEU A 166 -51.72 -20.44 7.71
N ALA A 167 -52.68 -19.66 8.21
CA ALA A 167 -52.52 -18.23 8.42
C ALA A 167 -52.14 -17.96 9.89
N PRO A 168 -50.91 -17.50 10.20
CA PRO A 168 -50.51 -17.22 11.58
C PRO A 168 -51.31 -16.03 12.14
N LYS A 169 -51.92 -16.21 13.32
CA LYS A 169 -52.68 -15.16 14.02
C LYS A 169 -51.99 -14.70 15.30
N ALA A 170 -51.27 -15.58 15.98
CA ALA A 170 -50.42 -15.23 17.11
C ALA A 170 -49.25 -16.22 17.23
N GLU A 171 -48.04 -15.76 17.55
CA GLU A 171 -46.88 -16.64 17.78
C GLU A 171 -46.26 -16.37 19.15
N ASN A 172 -46.14 -17.40 19.98
CA ASN A 172 -45.51 -17.36 21.31
C ASN A 172 -45.97 -16.19 22.21
N ARG A 173 -47.25 -15.81 22.13
CA ARG A 173 -47.84 -14.71 22.90
C ARG A 173 -48.63 -15.24 24.10
N LYS A 174 -48.55 -14.54 25.23
CA LYS A 174 -49.37 -14.83 26.41
C LYS A 174 -50.74 -14.18 26.28
N GLY A 175 -51.79 -14.89 26.64
CA GLY A 175 -53.16 -14.37 26.61
C GLY A 175 -54.21 -15.45 26.49
N GLU A 176 -55.47 -15.07 26.72
CA GLU A 176 -56.61 -16.00 26.61
C GLU A 176 -57.20 -16.05 25.19
N PHE A 177 -56.93 -15.03 24.35
CA PHE A 177 -57.34 -14.94 22.94
C PHE A 177 -58.85 -15.10 22.65
N ARG A 178 -59.73 -14.84 23.64
CA ARG A 178 -61.19 -14.99 23.50
C ARG A 178 -61.78 -14.16 22.34
N GLU A 179 -61.37 -12.90 22.23
CA GLU A 179 -61.82 -11.98 21.17
C GLU A 179 -61.40 -12.50 19.79
N LEU A 180 -60.16 -12.95 19.65
CA LEU A 180 -59.64 -13.54 18.41
C LEU A 180 -60.46 -14.76 17.97
N PHE A 181 -60.78 -15.70 18.87
CA PHE A 181 -61.59 -16.86 18.50
C PHE A 181 -63.03 -16.48 18.15
N ALA A 182 -63.64 -15.52 18.86
CA ALA A 182 -64.98 -15.02 18.55
C ALA A 182 -65.03 -14.37 17.15
N GLU A 183 -64.01 -13.58 16.79
CA GLU A 183 -63.86 -12.98 15.46
C GLU A 183 -63.72 -14.05 14.37
N LEU A 184 -62.86 -15.05 14.59
CA LEU A 184 -62.67 -16.15 13.64
C LEU A 184 -63.94 -16.99 13.44
N ARG A 185 -64.75 -17.20 14.49
CA ARG A 185 -66.06 -17.89 14.38
C ARG A 185 -67.05 -17.05 13.58
N LYS A 186 -67.11 -15.74 13.85
CA LYS A 186 -67.98 -14.82 13.13
C LYS A 186 -67.63 -14.73 11.65
N ALA A 187 -66.34 -14.90 11.31
CA ALA A 187 -65.86 -14.98 9.93
C ALA A 187 -66.11 -16.35 9.26
N GLY A 188 -66.64 -17.34 9.98
CA GLY A 188 -67.07 -18.63 9.44
C GLY A 188 -65.97 -19.71 9.39
N PHE A 189 -64.84 -19.51 10.07
CA PHE A 189 -63.77 -20.52 10.10
C PHE A 189 -64.07 -21.64 11.08
N VAL A 190 -63.68 -22.88 10.72
CA VAL A 190 -64.06 -24.09 11.48
C VAL A 190 -62.89 -24.67 12.29
N ARG A 191 -61.64 -24.48 11.83
CA ARG A 191 -60.46 -25.15 12.42
C ARG A 191 -59.34 -24.16 12.69
N VAL A 192 -58.66 -24.37 13.80
CA VAL A 192 -57.47 -23.62 14.21
C VAL A 192 -56.44 -24.60 14.75
N ARG A 193 -55.15 -24.30 14.54
CA ARG A 193 -54.03 -25.01 15.16
C ARG A 193 -53.56 -24.19 16.34
N ILE A 194 -53.53 -24.80 17.52
CA ILE A 194 -53.09 -24.19 18.76
C ILE A 194 -51.98 -25.05 19.33
N ASP A 195 -50.80 -24.47 19.54
CA ASP A 195 -49.61 -25.14 20.09
C ASP A 195 -49.29 -26.47 19.37
N GLY A 196 -49.49 -26.50 18.06
CA GLY A 196 -49.25 -27.66 17.19
C GLY A 196 -50.42 -28.65 17.05
N MET A 197 -51.52 -28.48 17.80
CA MET A 197 -52.70 -29.36 17.71
C MET A 197 -53.84 -28.69 16.94
N ILE A 198 -54.37 -29.36 15.92
CA ILE A 198 -55.53 -28.86 15.17
C ILE A 198 -56.81 -29.23 15.91
N VAL A 199 -57.58 -28.21 16.30
CA VAL A 199 -58.83 -28.31 17.04
C VAL A 199 -59.96 -27.61 16.28
N ARG A 200 -61.21 -27.95 16.58
CA ARG A 200 -62.36 -27.20 16.05
C ARG A 200 -62.52 -25.92 16.85
N LEU A 201 -62.83 -24.83 16.16
CA LEU A 201 -62.93 -23.50 16.76
C LEU A 201 -64.11 -23.37 17.74
N GLU A 202 -65.12 -24.23 17.61
CA GLU A 202 -66.27 -24.34 18.52
C GLU A 202 -65.89 -24.95 19.88
N ASP A 203 -64.85 -25.80 19.91
CA ASP A 203 -64.40 -26.51 21.12
C ASP A 203 -63.43 -25.66 21.96
N VAL A 204 -63.10 -24.43 21.53
CA VAL A 204 -62.12 -23.56 22.16
C VAL A 204 -62.73 -22.20 22.47
N ASP A 205 -62.90 -21.91 23.76
CA ASP A 205 -63.36 -20.60 24.24
C ASP A 205 -62.23 -19.68 24.71
N ALA A 206 -61.24 -20.22 25.43
CA ALA A 206 -60.14 -19.44 25.99
C ALA A 206 -58.88 -20.30 26.18
N LEU A 207 -57.71 -19.69 26.05
CA LEU A 207 -56.42 -20.29 26.41
C LEU A 207 -55.92 -19.83 27.79
N GLU A 208 -54.89 -20.48 28.30
CA GLU A 208 -54.32 -20.16 29.61
C GLU A 208 -53.54 -18.83 29.57
N LYS A 209 -54.06 -17.80 30.23
CA LYS A 209 -53.49 -16.43 30.24
C LYS A 209 -51.98 -16.34 30.52
N GLN A 210 -51.44 -17.25 31.33
CA GLN A 210 -50.04 -17.20 31.78
C GLN A 210 -49.06 -17.95 30.88
N LYS A 211 -49.57 -18.84 30.00
CA LYS A 211 -48.75 -19.62 29.06
C LYS A 211 -48.61 -18.87 27.74
N LYS A 212 -47.51 -19.13 27.04
CA LYS A 212 -47.30 -18.62 25.68
C LYS A 212 -47.98 -19.59 24.72
N HIS A 213 -48.77 -19.06 23.80
CA HIS A 213 -49.50 -19.82 22.81
C HIS A 213 -49.10 -19.41 21.39
N SER A 214 -49.11 -20.36 20.47
CA SER A 214 -49.03 -20.12 19.03
C SER A 214 -50.34 -20.59 18.38
N ILE A 215 -50.94 -19.71 17.58
CA ILE A 215 -52.28 -19.85 17.01
C ILE A 215 -52.19 -19.61 15.51
N GLU A 216 -52.54 -20.64 14.75
CA GLU A 216 -52.60 -20.60 13.29
C GLU A 216 -53.98 -20.99 12.78
N LEU A 217 -54.58 -20.16 11.95
CA LEU A 217 -55.85 -20.45 11.30
C LEU A 217 -55.64 -21.45 10.17
N VAL A 218 -56.40 -22.55 10.14
CA VAL A 218 -56.32 -23.55 9.07
C VAL A 218 -57.25 -23.12 7.93
N ILE A 219 -56.68 -22.69 6.81
CA ILE A 219 -57.44 -22.17 5.67
C ILE A 219 -57.89 -23.31 4.76
N ASP A 220 -56.96 -24.13 4.31
CA ASP A 220 -57.26 -25.24 3.41
C ASP A 220 -56.31 -26.42 3.62
N ARG A 221 -56.76 -27.62 3.25
CA ARG A 221 -55.98 -28.85 3.18
C ARG A 221 -56.08 -29.37 1.76
N VAL A 222 -55.04 -29.11 0.98
CA VAL A 222 -55.05 -29.35 -0.46
C VAL A 222 -54.15 -30.52 -0.79
N VAL A 223 -54.60 -31.38 -1.71
CA VAL A 223 -53.74 -32.35 -2.39
C VAL A 223 -53.28 -31.69 -3.67
N ILE A 224 -51.98 -31.52 -3.83
CA ILE A 224 -51.40 -30.82 -4.99
C ILE A 224 -51.75 -31.62 -6.25
N ASN A 225 -52.38 -30.93 -7.19
CA ASN A 225 -52.73 -31.42 -8.51
C ASN A 225 -52.49 -30.28 -9.50
N ALA A 226 -51.56 -30.46 -10.43
CA ALA A 226 -51.21 -29.44 -11.43
C ALA A 226 -52.41 -28.98 -12.28
N ALA A 227 -53.47 -29.80 -12.41
CA ALA A 227 -54.69 -29.45 -13.16
C ALA A 227 -55.62 -28.49 -12.40
N ASP A 228 -55.52 -28.38 -11.07
CA ASP A 228 -56.41 -27.56 -10.22
C ASP A 228 -55.66 -26.35 -9.62
N ARG A 229 -54.88 -25.68 -10.47
CA ARG A 229 -54.04 -24.54 -10.07
C ARG A 229 -54.87 -23.34 -9.58
N GLY A 230 -56.05 -23.13 -10.14
CA GLY A 230 -56.94 -22.02 -9.76
C GLY A 230 -57.34 -22.08 -8.28
N ARG A 231 -57.78 -23.25 -7.80
CA ARG A 231 -58.13 -23.45 -6.40
C ARG A 231 -56.95 -23.22 -5.45
N LEU A 232 -55.76 -23.71 -5.83
CA LEU A 232 -54.56 -23.51 -5.01
C LEU A 232 -54.22 -22.02 -4.88
N THR A 233 -54.34 -21.25 -5.97
CA THR A 233 -54.14 -19.79 -5.95
C THR A 233 -55.13 -19.09 -5.01
N ASP A 234 -56.42 -19.40 -5.11
CA ASP A 234 -57.45 -18.78 -4.25
C ASP A 234 -57.16 -19.06 -2.76
N SER A 235 -56.82 -20.31 -2.42
CA SER A 235 -56.49 -20.68 -1.05
C SER A 235 -55.20 -20.02 -0.55
N VAL A 236 -54.18 -19.85 -1.40
CA VAL A 236 -52.94 -19.11 -1.06
C VAL A 236 -53.24 -17.63 -0.82
N GLU A 237 -54.01 -16.97 -1.68
CA GLU A 237 -54.39 -15.55 -1.52
C GLU A 237 -55.19 -15.31 -0.24
N ILE A 238 -56.16 -16.18 0.07
CA ILE A 238 -56.93 -16.10 1.32
C ILE A 238 -56.00 -16.30 2.52
N THR A 239 -55.07 -17.25 2.44
CA THR A 239 -54.13 -17.52 3.54
C THR A 239 -53.22 -16.33 3.81
N LEU A 240 -52.66 -15.72 2.76
CA LEU A 240 -51.83 -14.51 2.88
C LEU A 240 -52.64 -13.35 3.45
N ARG A 241 -53.87 -13.12 2.95
CA ARG A 241 -54.75 -12.05 3.44
C ARG A 241 -55.07 -12.20 4.92
N GLU A 242 -55.48 -13.41 5.34
CA GLU A 242 -55.82 -13.70 6.72
C GLU A 242 -54.59 -13.66 7.65
N GLY A 243 -53.41 -14.03 7.15
CA GLY A 243 -52.15 -13.93 7.88
C GLY A 243 -51.45 -12.57 7.74
N LEU A 244 -52.16 -11.53 7.29
CA LEU A 244 -51.66 -10.16 7.12
C LEU A 244 -50.37 -10.09 6.27
N GLY A 245 -50.39 -10.77 5.14
CA GLY A 245 -49.27 -10.89 4.21
C GLY A 245 -48.28 -12.01 4.56
N THR A 246 -48.57 -12.85 5.55
CA THR A 246 -47.73 -14.02 5.90
C THR A 246 -48.52 -15.32 5.89
N MET A 247 -47.88 -16.42 5.56
CA MET A 247 -48.50 -17.75 5.59
C MET A 247 -47.49 -18.83 5.98
N MET A 248 -47.99 -19.95 6.47
CA MET A 248 -47.23 -21.16 6.70
C MET A 248 -47.85 -22.33 5.93
N VAL A 249 -46.99 -23.21 5.43
CA VAL A 249 -47.39 -24.42 4.70
C VAL A 249 -46.77 -25.62 5.37
N GLU A 250 -47.61 -26.51 5.86
CA GLU A 250 -47.21 -27.81 6.38
C GLU A 250 -47.30 -28.84 5.27
N VAL A 251 -46.16 -29.35 4.83
CA VAL A 251 -46.06 -30.38 3.79
C VAL A 251 -46.00 -31.76 4.47
N ALA A 252 -46.82 -32.70 4.02
CA ALA A 252 -46.84 -34.05 4.58
C ALA A 252 -45.47 -34.74 4.41
N GLY A 253 -44.84 -35.11 5.54
CA GLY A 253 -43.52 -35.72 5.58
C GLY A 253 -42.38 -34.76 5.96
N GLU A 254 -42.60 -33.45 5.94
CA GLU A 254 -41.65 -32.46 6.44
C GLU A 254 -41.86 -32.20 7.94
N LYS A 255 -40.77 -32.10 8.72
CA LYS A 255 -40.84 -31.84 10.17
C LYS A 255 -41.03 -30.37 10.52
N VAL A 256 -40.72 -29.46 9.59
CA VAL A 256 -40.74 -28.02 9.80
C VAL A 256 -41.65 -27.40 8.74
N PRO A 257 -42.66 -26.61 9.10
CA PRO A 257 -43.51 -25.94 8.13
C PRO A 257 -42.74 -24.85 7.38
N ARG A 258 -42.96 -24.76 6.08
CA ARG A 258 -42.44 -23.67 5.24
C ARG A 258 -43.18 -22.37 5.56
N ARG A 259 -42.53 -21.22 5.47
CA ARG A 259 -43.15 -19.91 5.72
C ARG A 259 -42.95 -18.98 4.52
N TYR A 260 -43.98 -18.22 4.16
CA TYR A 260 -43.95 -17.24 3.07
C TYR A 260 -44.44 -15.86 3.55
N SER A 261 -44.01 -14.80 2.87
CA SER A 261 -44.34 -13.40 3.16
C SER A 261 -44.46 -12.58 1.88
N GLU A 262 -45.48 -11.71 1.79
CA GLU A 262 -45.64 -10.72 0.71
C GLU A 262 -44.74 -9.50 0.91
N ALA A 263 -44.40 -9.17 2.16
CA ALA A 263 -43.42 -8.14 2.47
C ALA A 263 -42.00 -8.70 2.32
N ASN A 264 -41.03 -7.85 1.95
CA ASN A 264 -39.61 -8.19 1.97
C ASN A 264 -39.10 -8.25 3.44
N ALA A 265 -39.55 -9.25 4.18
CA ALA A 265 -39.30 -9.42 5.60
C ALA A 265 -39.02 -10.89 5.92
N CYS A 266 -38.30 -11.14 7.01
CA CYS A 266 -38.12 -12.50 7.50
C CYS A 266 -39.44 -13.01 8.12
N PRO A 267 -40.02 -14.11 7.63
CA PRO A 267 -41.29 -14.64 8.14
C PRO A 267 -41.17 -15.27 9.53
N THR A 268 -39.95 -15.43 10.06
CA THR A 268 -39.70 -15.96 11.42
C THR A 268 -39.38 -14.86 12.42
N CYS A 269 -38.56 -13.88 12.04
CA CYS A 269 -38.10 -12.83 12.95
C CYS A 269 -38.91 -11.53 12.84
N GLY A 270 -39.71 -11.35 11.78
CA GLY A 270 -40.45 -10.10 11.51
C GLY A 270 -39.57 -8.91 11.11
N ILE A 271 -38.27 -9.14 10.88
CA ILE A 271 -37.33 -8.10 10.45
C ILE A 271 -37.61 -7.74 8.99
N GLY A 272 -37.88 -6.47 8.72
CA GLY A 272 -38.00 -5.93 7.36
C GLY A 272 -36.63 -5.70 6.73
N PHE A 273 -36.51 -6.01 5.44
CA PHE A 273 -35.29 -5.84 4.65
C PHE A 273 -35.52 -4.83 3.53
N PRO A 274 -34.57 -3.93 3.28
CA PRO A 274 -34.66 -3.02 2.15
C PRO A 274 -34.53 -3.77 0.83
N GLU A 275 -34.99 -3.16 -0.27
CA GLU A 275 -34.77 -3.70 -1.61
C GLU A 275 -33.27 -3.79 -1.91
N LEU A 276 -32.86 -4.89 -2.54
CA LEU A 276 -31.48 -5.09 -2.92
C LEU A 276 -31.11 -4.20 -4.11
N SER A 277 -30.15 -3.32 -3.86
CA SER A 277 -29.51 -2.51 -4.89
C SER A 277 -28.00 -2.67 -4.80
N PRO A 278 -27.24 -2.36 -5.87
CA PRO A 278 -25.78 -2.36 -5.78
C PRO A 278 -25.24 -1.43 -4.67
N GLN A 279 -25.97 -0.36 -4.33
CA GLN A 279 -25.59 0.56 -3.25
C GLN A 279 -25.72 -0.08 -1.86
N SER A 280 -26.61 -1.07 -1.69
CA SER A 280 -26.76 -1.86 -0.47
C SER A 280 -25.48 -2.63 -0.14
N PHE A 281 -24.62 -2.89 -1.12
CA PHE A 281 -23.32 -3.56 -0.94
C PHE A 281 -22.14 -2.58 -0.95
N SER A 282 -22.39 -1.27 -0.96
CA SER A 282 -21.31 -0.27 -0.94
C SER A 282 -21.03 0.19 0.48
N PHE A 283 -19.83 -0.08 1.00
CA PHE A 283 -19.38 0.50 2.28
C PHE A 283 -19.06 2.01 2.18
N ASN A 284 -19.16 2.59 0.98
CA ASN A 284 -19.10 4.04 0.76
C ASN A 284 -20.49 4.70 0.76
N SER A 285 -21.58 3.91 0.77
CA SER A 285 -22.96 4.39 0.78
C SER A 285 -23.61 4.18 2.15
N PRO A 286 -24.43 5.12 2.65
CA PRO A 286 -25.19 4.95 3.89
C PRO A 286 -26.08 3.70 3.90
N LEU A 287 -26.53 3.24 2.71
CA LEU A 287 -27.37 2.06 2.54
C LEU A 287 -26.65 0.75 2.87
N GLY A 288 -25.35 0.66 2.57
CA GLY A 288 -24.57 -0.56 2.78
C GLY A 288 -23.53 -0.48 3.90
N MET A 289 -23.09 0.72 4.28
CA MET A 289 -22.01 0.89 5.24
C MET A 289 -22.41 0.54 6.67
N CYS A 290 -21.52 -0.14 7.39
CA CYS A 290 -21.63 -0.30 8.83
C CYS A 290 -21.66 1.08 9.51
N VAL A 291 -22.71 1.34 10.29
CA VAL A 291 -22.96 2.63 10.94
C VAL A 291 -21.91 2.93 12.00
N ASP A 292 -21.45 1.93 12.75
CA ASP A 292 -20.47 2.10 13.81
C ASP A 292 -19.13 2.65 13.31
N CYS A 293 -18.58 2.05 12.26
CA CYS A 293 -17.30 2.48 11.71
C CYS A 293 -17.44 3.40 10.50
N ASN A 294 -18.65 3.83 10.14
CA ASN A 294 -18.93 4.59 8.91
C ASN A 294 -18.28 3.96 7.66
N GLY A 295 -18.38 2.63 7.54
CA GLY A 295 -17.80 1.87 6.42
C GLY A 295 -16.28 1.74 6.39
N LEU A 296 -15.56 2.15 7.43
CA LEU A 296 -14.09 1.98 7.51
C LEU A 296 -13.67 0.52 7.77
N GLY A 297 -14.49 -0.23 8.49
CA GLY A 297 -14.17 -1.58 8.97
C GLY A 297 -13.32 -1.60 10.24
N GLU A 298 -12.69 -0.49 10.58
CA GLU A 298 -11.80 -0.34 11.73
C GLU A 298 -12.20 0.85 12.62
N ARG A 299 -11.73 0.85 13.86
CA ARG A 299 -11.82 1.95 14.82
C ARG A 299 -10.46 2.19 15.47
N GLN A 300 -10.14 3.45 15.75
CA GLN A 300 -8.96 3.78 16.56
C GLN A 300 -9.28 3.51 18.03
N ALA A 301 -8.48 2.65 18.67
CA ALA A 301 -8.60 2.32 20.09
C ALA A 301 -7.21 2.28 20.74
N ALA A 302 -7.14 2.55 22.05
CA ALA A 302 -5.87 2.50 22.77
C ALA A 302 -5.33 1.06 22.81
N ASP A 303 -4.04 0.87 22.49
CA ASP A 303 -3.39 -0.45 22.48
C ASP A 303 -2.60 -0.68 23.78
N PRO A 304 -2.94 -1.71 24.59
CA PRO A 304 -2.16 -2.08 25.76
C PRO A 304 -0.66 -2.29 25.49
N ALA A 305 -0.30 -2.82 24.33
CA ALA A 305 1.09 -3.09 23.96
C ALA A 305 1.90 -1.82 23.62
N LEU A 306 1.23 -0.73 23.26
CA LEU A 306 1.85 0.59 23.08
C LEU A 306 1.93 1.35 24.41
N VAL A 307 0.98 1.10 25.32
CA VAL A 307 0.98 1.65 26.67
C VAL A 307 2.09 1.02 27.52
N VAL A 308 2.32 -0.29 27.39
CA VAL A 308 3.42 -1.01 28.05
C VAL A 308 4.31 -1.67 26.98
N PRO A 309 5.30 -0.94 26.44
CA PRO A 309 6.16 -1.44 25.37
C PRO A 309 7.13 -2.55 25.81
N ASP A 310 7.60 -2.50 27.07
CA ASP A 310 8.51 -3.48 27.66
C ASP A 310 7.93 -4.00 28.98
N GLU A 311 7.47 -5.24 28.97
CA GLU A 311 6.87 -5.88 30.14
C GLU A 311 7.91 -6.36 31.17
N ASN A 312 9.21 -6.32 30.86
CA ASN A 312 10.26 -6.69 31.81
C ASN A 312 10.65 -5.54 32.74
N LEU A 313 10.24 -4.31 32.42
CA LEU A 313 10.46 -3.16 33.28
C LEU A 313 9.41 -3.11 34.40
N SER A 314 9.80 -2.51 35.52
CA SER A 314 8.88 -2.15 36.59
C SER A 314 8.11 -0.88 36.23
N ILE A 315 7.03 -0.58 36.96
CA ILE A 315 6.27 0.66 36.75
C ILE A 315 7.16 1.89 37.03
N ARG A 316 8.08 1.82 38.00
CA ARG A 316 9.04 2.89 38.29
C ARG A 316 10.12 3.05 37.23
N ASP A 317 10.56 1.95 36.63
CA ASP A 317 11.55 1.96 35.54
C ASP A 317 10.95 2.42 34.21
N GLY A 318 9.66 2.76 34.19
CA GLY A 318 8.99 3.33 33.02
C GLY A 318 8.28 2.31 32.15
N ALA A 319 7.83 1.18 32.70
CA ALA A 319 7.03 0.20 31.94
C ALA A 319 5.80 0.83 31.27
N VAL A 320 5.13 1.79 31.92
CA VAL A 320 3.94 2.47 31.38
C VAL A 320 4.35 3.79 30.70
N ALA A 321 4.45 3.76 29.37
CA ALA A 321 4.99 4.85 28.56
C ALA A 321 4.21 6.17 28.71
N VAL A 322 2.88 6.09 28.88
CA VAL A 322 1.97 7.26 28.99
C VAL A 322 2.26 8.11 30.23
N TRP A 323 2.79 7.50 31.28
CA TRP A 323 3.10 8.20 32.53
C TRP A 323 4.46 8.90 32.52
N GLY A 324 5.29 8.63 31.51
CA GLY A 324 6.59 9.25 31.31
C GLY A 324 7.50 9.17 32.54
N GLU A 325 8.32 10.19 32.75
CA GLU A 325 9.23 10.27 33.90
C GLU A 325 8.56 10.69 35.22
N SER A 326 7.27 11.04 35.22
CA SER A 326 6.58 11.58 36.39
C SER A 326 6.56 10.60 37.58
N ILE A 327 6.47 9.30 37.28
CA ILE A 327 6.50 8.25 38.31
C ILE A 327 7.92 8.00 38.81
N ALA A 328 8.91 7.96 37.90
CA ALA A 328 10.32 7.81 38.25
C ALA A 328 10.82 8.99 39.11
N LYS A 329 10.37 10.21 38.82
CA LYS A 329 10.69 11.43 39.57
C LYS A 329 9.82 11.65 40.79
N ASP A 330 8.89 10.75 41.08
CA ASP A 330 7.94 10.81 42.21
C ASP A 330 7.17 12.14 42.32
N THR A 331 6.87 12.77 41.19
CA THR A 331 6.25 14.11 41.15
C THR A 331 4.95 14.12 40.35
N GLY A 332 3.94 14.81 40.89
CA GLY A 332 2.69 15.12 40.20
C GLY A 332 1.48 14.26 40.57
N TRP A 333 0.31 14.66 40.08
CA TRP A 333 -0.99 14.06 40.40
C TRP A 333 -1.09 12.58 39.98
N THR A 334 -0.55 12.23 38.82
CA THR A 334 -0.54 10.84 38.32
C THR A 334 0.19 9.90 39.28
N THR A 335 1.31 10.34 39.86
CA THR A 335 2.10 9.55 40.82
C THR A 335 1.32 9.28 42.11
N ASN A 336 0.55 10.26 42.58
CA ASN A 336 -0.32 10.08 43.75
C ASN A 336 -1.42 9.03 43.50
N ILE A 337 -2.02 9.04 42.31
CA ILE A 337 -3.01 8.02 41.91
C ILE A 337 -2.36 6.64 41.89
N VAL A 338 -1.18 6.49 41.29
CA VAL A 338 -0.49 5.19 41.19
C VAL A 338 -0.08 4.67 42.57
N LYS A 339 0.40 5.52 43.47
CA LYS A 339 0.68 5.16 44.88
C LYS A 339 -0.59 4.70 45.60
N ALA A 340 -1.71 5.40 45.40
CA ALA A 340 -2.98 5.02 46.00
C ALA A 340 -3.48 3.67 45.48
N LEU A 341 -3.34 3.41 44.18
CA LEU A 341 -3.63 2.11 43.55
C LEU A 341 -2.72 1.00 44.10
N SER A 342 -1.42 1.29 44.24
CA SER A 342 -0.44 0.37 44.84
C SER A 342 -0.85 -0.05 46.25
N LYS A 343 -1.24 0.91 47.11
CA LYS A 343 -1.69 0.64 48.47
C LYS A 343 -3.02 -0.13 48.50
N ALA A 344 -3.99 0.26 47.69
CA ALA A 344 -5.34 -0.33 47.68
C ALA A 344 -5.37 -1.76 47.12
N PHE A 345 -4.57 -2.04 46.09
CA PHE A 345 -4.58 -3.32 45.37
C PHE A 345 -3.29 -4.13 45.52
N LYS A 346 -2.41 -3.72 46.46
CA LYS A 346 -1.11 -4.36 46.75
C LYS A 346 -0.25 -4.55 45.48
N ILE A 347 -0.23 -3.53 44.62
CA ILE A 347 0.57 -3.54 43.39
C ILE A 347 1.98 -3.12 43.74
N ASP A 348 2.94 -4.03 43.56
CA ASP A 348 4.35 -3.73 43.71
C ASP A 348 4.85 -2.96 42.48
N LEU A 349 5.32 -1.72 42.69
CA LEU A 349 5.73 -0.81 41.62
C LEU A 349 7.15 -1.10 41.11
N ASP A 350 7.94 -1.85 41.88
CA ASP A 350 9.33 -2.23 41.60
C ASP A 350 9.40 -3.63 40.95
N LYS A 351 8.28 -4.34 40.92
CA LYS A 351 8.15 -5.62 40.23
C LYS A 351 7.99 -5.42 38.72
N PRO A 352 8.69 -6.20 37.87
CA PRO A 352 8.44 -6.24 36.43
C PRO A 352 6.96 -6.45 36.08
N TRP A 353 6.47 -5.76 35.05
CA TRP A 353 5.06 -5.79 34.64
C TRP A 353 4.54 -7.21 34.34
N ASN A 354 5.34 -8.03 33.66
CA ASN A 354 5.00 -9.43 33.36
C ASN A 354 4.82 -10.30 34.62
N LYS A 355 5.50 -9.94 35.72
CA LYS A 355 5.40 -10.64 37.01
C LYS A 355 4.24 -10.13 37.87
N LEU A 356 3.53 -9.07 37.48
CA LEU A 356 2.27 -8.68 38.13
C LEU A 356 1.20 -9.73 37.87
N THR A 357 0.20 -9.81 38.76
CA THR A 357 -0.95 -10.70 38.52
C THR A 357 -1.87 -10.12 37.45
N GLU A 358 -2.62 -10.99 36.74
CA GLU A 358 -3.55 -10.57 35.68
C GLU A 358 -4.58 -9.55 36.18
N LYS A 359 -5.15 -9.77 37.37
CA LYS A 359 -6.07 -8.81 38.01
C LYS A 359 -5.43 -7.44 38.25
N GLN A 360 -4.16 -7.39 38.64
CA GLN A 360 -3.46 -6.12 38.86
C GLN A 360 -3.25 -5.37 37.54
N ARG A 361 -2.88 -6.08 36.46
CA ARG A 361 -2.77 -5.48 35.12
C ARG A 361 -4.11 -4.97 34.61
N GLU A 362 -5.18 -5.74 34.81
CA GLU A 362 -6.53 -5.37 34.42
C GLU A 362 -7.01 -4.10 35.14
N ILE A 363 -6.75 -3.98 36.45
CA ILE A 363 -7.08 -2.76 37.22
C ILE A 363 -6.35 -1.53 36.68
N LEU A 364 -5.07 -1.67 36.31
CA LEU A 364 -4.30 -0.56 35.76
C LEU A 364 -4.79 -0.17 34.35
N MET A 365 -5.11 -1.15 33.50
CA MET A 365 -5.51 -0.90 32.12
C MET A 365 -6.96 -0.43 31.98
N ASN A 366 -7.89 -1.14 32.62
CA ASN A 366 -9.35 -0.97 32.46
C ASN A 366 -10.01 -0.27 33.65
N GLY A 367 -9.27 -0.05 34.74
CA GLY A 367 -9.73 0.71 35.89
C GLY A 367 -10.28 -0.14 37.04
N THR A 368 -10.79 0.54 38.07
CA THR A 368 -11.22 -0.08 39.34
C THR A 368 -12.69 -0.49 39.36
N GLY A 369 -13.40 -0.40 38.23
CA GLY A 369 -14.84 -0.58 38.16
C GLY A 369 -15.56 0.38 39.11
N ASP A 370 -16.46 -0.13 39.95
CA ASP A 370 -17.22 0.67 40.93
C ASP A 370 -16.44 1.04 42.20
N LYS A 371 -15.27 0.45 42.43
CA LYS A 371 -14.47 0.72 43.63
C LYS A 371 -13.81 2.09 43.55
N ARG A 372 -13.96 2.89 44.61
CA ARG A 372 -13.26 4.17 44.80
C ARG A 372 -11.96 3.96 45.55
N VAL A 373 -10.93 4.69 45.15
CA VAL A 373 -9.59 4.70 45.74
C VAL A 373 -9.34 6.10 46.30
N ALA A 374 -8.90 6.17 47.55
CA ALA A 374 -8.59 7.43 48.19
C ALA A 374 -7.18 7.90 47.79
N VAL A 375 -7.12 9.02 47.08
CA VAL A 375 -5.88 9.62 46.57
C VAL A 375 -5.54 10.82 47.44
N ALA A 376 -4.46 10.71 48.20
CA ALA A 376 -3.92 11.81 48.99
C ALA A 376 -2.93 12.64 48.17
N TRP A 377 -2.90 13.95 48.37
CA TRP A 377 -1.87 14.83 47.83
C TRP A 377 -1.37 15.81 48.89
N GLU A 378 -0.12 16.21 48.73
CA GLU A 378 0.55 17.19 49.58
C GLU A 378 1.32 18.16 48.67
N GLY A 379 0.93 19.43 48.70
CA GLY A 379 1.55 20.51 47.93
C GLY A 379 1.96 21.66 48.84
N ARG A 380 2.67 22.66 48.29
CA ARG A 380 3.18 23.82 49.05
C ARG A 380 2.11 24.64 49.78
N HIS A 381 0.85 24.58 49.34
CA HIS A 381 -0.25 25.43 49.87
C HIS A 381 -1.53 24.65 50.22
N SER A 382 -1.59 23.34 49.98
CA SER A 382 -2.75 22.51 50.36
C SER A 382 -2.37 21.03 50.45
N SER A 383 -3.03 20.33 51.38
CA SER A 383 -3.02 18.87 51.48
C SER A 383 -4.47 18.38 51.62
N GLY A 384 -4.74 17.17 51.16
CA GLY A 384 -6.09 16.61 51.19
C GLY A 384 -6.14 15.18 50.68
N GLU A 385 -7.31 14.57 50.84
CA GLU A 385 -7.60 13.23 50.36
C GLU A 385 -8.93 13.23 49.60
N TRP A 386 -8.95 12.63 48.41
CA TRP A 386 -10.13 12.56 47.56
C TRP A 386 -10.37 11.14 47.07
N ALA A 387 -11.58 10.62 47.32
CA ALA A 387 -11.98 9.30 46.86
C ALA A 387 -12.46 9.35 45.40
N MET A 388 -11.68 8.78 44.48
CA MET A 388 -12.02 8.75 43.05
C MET A 388 -12.09 7.33 42.50
N ARG A 389 -12.86 7.16 41.42
CA ARG A 389 -12.80 5.95 40.60
C ARG A 389 -11.66 6.11 39.60
N PHE A 390 -10.78 5.13 39.51
CA PHE A 390 -9.76 5.12 38.48
C PHE A 390 -10.35 4.44 37.25
N GLU A 391 -10.55 5.20 36.17
CA GLU A 391 -11.20 4.74 34.94
C GLU A 391 -10.30 3.82 34.06
N GLY A 392 -9.04 3.62 34.45
CA GLY A 392 -8.05 2.85 33.68
C GLY A 392 -7.22 3.72 32.74
N ILE A 393 -6.04 3.24 32.35
CA ILE A 393 -5.15 3.94 31.42
C ILE A 393 -5.78 4.02 30.02
N LEU A 394 -6.41 2.95 29.53
CA LEU A 394 -6.96 2.89 28.18
C LEU A 394 -8.13 3.87 28.02
N SER A 395 -9.10 3.83 28.93
CA SER A 395 -10.23 4.76 28.96
C SER A 395 -9.79 6.21 29.08
N GLN A 396 -8.75 6.49 29.89
CA GLN A 396 -8.16 7.83 30.01
C GLN A 396 -7.60 8.32 28.67
N LEU A 397 -6.85 7.48 27.96
CA LEU A 397 -6.31 7.82 26.65
C LEU A 397 -7.42 8.12 25.65
N GLU A 398 -8.42 7.23 25.54
CA GLU A 398 -9.56 7.39 24.64
C GLU A 398 -10.37 8.65 24.92
N ARG A 399 -10.61 8.96 26.19
CA ARG A 399 -11.31 10.17 26.59
C ARG A 399 -10.49 11.42 26.31
N ARG A 400 -9.21 11.46 26.72
CA ARG A 400 -8.32 12.61 26.49
C ARG A 400 -8.10 12.88 25.01
N HIS A 401 -8.00 11.85 24.18
CA HIS A 401 -7.92 12.00 22.72
C HIS A 401 -9.19 12.65 22.15
N ARG A 402 -10.37 12.17 22.58
CA ARG A 402 -11.68 12.64 22.09
C ARG A 402 -12.03 14.05 22.54
N GLU A 403 -11.72 14.40 23.79
CA GLU A 403 -12.04 15.70 24.41
C GLU A 403 -11.00 16.79 24.09
N SER A 404 -9.81 16.43 23.59
CA SER A 404 -8.76 17.40 23.27
C SER A 404 -9.09 18.25 22.05
N SER A 405 -9.14 19.58 22.24
CA SER A 405 -9.27 20.56 21.15
C SER A 405 -7.93 20.96 20.51
N SER A 406 -6.79 20.63 21.13
CA SER A 406 -5.45 20.90 20.59
C SER A 406 -4.97 19.75 19.73
N GLU A 407 -4.65 20.04 18.46
CA GLU A 407 -4.12 19.06 17.50
C GLU A 407 -2.82 18.42 18.01
N ARG A 408 -1.89 19.22 18.56
CA ARG A 408 -0.63 18.71 19.14
C ARG A 408 -0.86 17.68 20.25
N THR A 409 -1.81 17.94 21.15
CA THR A 409 -2.15 17.02 22.24
C THR A 409 -2.83 15.76 21.70
N ARG A 410 -3.70 15.91 20.70
CA ARG A 410 -4.37 14.79 20.04
C ARG A 410 -3.35 13.87 19.37
N THR A 411 -2.42 14.40 18.58
CA THR A 411 -1.32 13.64 17.95
C THR A 411 -0.43 12.97 18.99
N HIS A 412 -0.18 13.61 20.14
CA HIS A 412 0.59 13.00 21.22
C HIS A 412 -0.13 11.78 21.82
N TYR A 413 -1.45 11.78 21.97
CA TYR A 413 -2.16 10.59 22.44
C TYR A 413 -2.34 9.54 21.35
N GLU A 414 -2.51 9.94 20.08
CA GLU A 414 -2.67 9.04 18.93
C GLU A 414 -1.53 8.03 18.78
N GLN A 415 -0.32 8.34 19.26
CA GLN A 415 0.80 7.38 19.25
C GLN A 415 0.54 6.10 20.06
N PHE A 416 -0.45 6.10 20.96
CA PHE A 416 -0.86 4.94 21.76
C PHE A 416 -2.09 4.24 21.20
N PHE A 417 -2.62 4.69 20.05
CA PHE A 417 -3.82 4.13 19.44
C PHE A 417 -3.44 3.21 18.27
N ARG A 418 -4.29 2.23 18.02
CA ARG A 418 -4.24 1.40 16.82
C ARG A 418 -5.61 1.32 16.18
N ALA A 419 -5.60 1.07 14.87
CA ALA A 419 -6.77 0.56 14.18
C ALA A 419 -7.06 -0.87 14.66
N ILE A 420 -8.21 -1.09 15.29
CA ILE A 420 -8.75 -2.42 15.58
C ILE A 420 -9.93 -2.71 14.66
N PRO A 421 -10.18 -3.98 14.28
CA PRO A 421 -11.39 -4.36 13.60
C PRO A 421 -12.62 -3.88 14.38
N CYS A 422 -13.59 -3.30 13.67
CA CYS A 422 -14.83 -2.84 14.26
C CYS A 422 -15.57 -4.01 14.92
N ALA A 423 -16.01 -3.85 16.17
CA ALA A 423 -16.69 -4.92 16.92
C ALA A 423 -18.05 -5.35 16.33
N VAL A 424 -18.68 -4.51 15.49
CA VAL A 424 -20.01 -4.76 14.93
C VAL A 424 -19.95 -5.43 13.55
N CYS A 425 -19.10 -4.90 12.66
CA CYS A 425 -18.90 -5.51 11.34
C CYS A 425 -17.72 -6.48 11.28
N HIS A 426 -16.92 -6.62 12.33
CA HIS A 426 -15.72 -7.45 12.38
C HIS A 426 -14.76 -7.21 11.20
N GLY A 427 -14.60 -5.95 10.79
CA GLY A 427 -13.73 -5.59 9.67
C GLY A 427 -14.40 -5.59 8.29
N THR A 428 -15.58 -6.18 8.14
CA THR A 428 -16.25 -6.35 6.82
C THR A 428 -16.86 -5.08 6.22
N ARG A 429 -16.87 -3.97 6.96
CA ARG A 429 -17.33 -2.63 6.53
C ARG A 429 -18.83 -2.50 6.21
N LEU A 430 -19.57 -3.60 6.11
CA LEU A 430 -20.97 -3.64 5.70
C LEU A 430 -21.93 -3.83 6.88
N ARG A 431 -23.19 -3.45 6.67
CA ARG A 431 -24.29 -3.71 7.62
C ARG A 431 -24.68 -5.20 7.66
N PRO A 432 -25.28 -5.69 8.76
CA PRO A 432 -25.74 -7.09 8.87
C PRO A 432 -26.62 -7.55 7.70
N GLU A 433 -27.55 -6.71 7.24
CA GLU A 433 -28.48 -7.00 6.15
C GLU A 433 -27.74 -7.29 4.85
N SER A 434 -26.78 -6.43 4.48
CA SER A 434 -25.96 -6.58 3.27
C SER A 434 -25.02 -7.78 3.32
N ARG A 435 -24.56 -8.16 4.52
CA ARG A 435 -23.70 -9.35 4.72
C ARG A 435 -24.48 -10.64 4.58
N ALA A 436 -25.78 -10.61 4.83
CA ALA A 436 -26.65 -11.77 4.76
C ALA A 436 -27.22 -12.02 3.36
N VAL A 437 -26.49 -11.66 2.31
CA VAL A 437 -26.85 -11.97 0.92
C VAL A 437 -25.82 -12.93 0.35
N PHE A 438 -26.30 -14.05 -0.17
CA PHE A 438 -25.47 -15.17 -0.60
C PHE A 438 -25.58 -15.40 -2.10
N PHE A 439 -24.47 -15.70 -2.72
CA PHE A 439 -24.39 -16.14 -4.10
C PHE A 439 -23.63 -17.46 -4.11
N ASN A 440 -24.30 -18.54 -4.55
CA ASN A 440 -23.75 -19.90 -4.48
C ASN A 440 -23.22 -20.25 -3.07
N GLU A 441 -24.07 -20.08 -2.05
CA GLU A 441 -23.76 -20.29 -0.62
C GLU A 441 -22.62 -19.42 -0.04
N THR A 442 -22.13 -18.41 -0.76
CA THR A 442 -21.01 -17.57 -0.32
C THR A 442 -21.45 -16.11 -0.22
N ALA A 443 -21.20 -15.44 0.92
CA ALA A 443 -21.54 -14.03 1.08
C ALA A 443 -20.49 -13.13 0.39
N ILE A 444 -20.88 -11.90 0.02
CA ILE A 444 -19.98 -10.97 -0.67
C ILE A 444 -18.71 -10.68 0.15
N VAL A 445 -18.86 -10.62 1.48
CA VAL A 445 -17.75 -10.37 2.40
C VAL A 445 -16.72 -11.50 2.37
N ASP A 446 -17.17 -12.74 2.20
CA ASP A 446 -16.30 -13.91 2.12
C ASP A 446 -15.53 -13.90 0.81
N VAL A 447 -16.20 -13.61 -0.31
CA VAL A 447 -15.54 -13.44 -1.62
C VAL A 447 -14.51 -12.32 -1.57
N THR A 448 -14.79 -11.20 -0.88
CA THR A 448 -13.77 -10.15 -0.73
C THR A 448 -12.61 -10.53 0.19
N GLY A 449 -12.83 -11.44 1.13
CA GLY A 449 -11.81 -11.98 2.01
C GLY A 449 -10.91 -13.02 1.34
N MET A 450 -11.35 -13.64 0.25
CA MET A 450 -10.57 -14.57 -0.56
C MET A 450 -9.36 -13.88 -1.22
N THR A 451 -8.31 -14.65 -1.48
CA THR A 451 -7.24 -14.22 -2.38
C THR A 451 -7.75 -14.11 -3.82
N VAL A 452 -7.06 -13.36 -4.69
CA VAL A 452 -7.39 -13.25 -6.12
C VAL A 452 -7.50 -14.64 -6.75
N LYS A 453 -6.59 -15.55 -6.43
CA LYS A 453 -6.65 -16.94 -6.92
C LYS A 453 -7.91 -17.67 -6.48
N GLN A 454 -8.25 -17.61 -5.20
CA GLN A 454 -9.44 -18.24 -4.65
C GLN A 454 -10.73 -17.64 -5.23
N ALA A 455 -10.79 -16.31 -5.37
CA ALA A 455 -11.91 -15.63 -6.00
C ALA A 455 -12.05 -16.03 -7.49
N PHE A 456 -10.95 -16.19 -8.22
CA PHE A 456 -10.98 -16.68 -9.60
C PHE A 456 -11.54 -18.11 -9.69
N GLU A 457 -11.05 -19.01 -8.84
CA GLU A 457 -11.53 -20.40 -8.74
C GLU A 457 -13.03 -20.45 -8.38
N PHE A 458 -13.49 -19.59 -7.47
CA PHE A 458 -14.90 -19.45 -7.11
C PHE A 458 -15.77 -19.01 -8.30
N ILE A 459 -15.34 -17.98 -9.03
CA ILE A 459 -16.09 -17.45 -10.19
C ILE A 459 -16.13 -18.47 -11.33
N VAL A 460 -15.02 -19.17 -11.61
CA VAL A 460 -14.95 -20.20 -12.66
C VAL A 460 -15.76 -21.45 -12.28
N GLY A 461 -15.77 -21.82 -11.00
CA GLY A 461 -16.54 -22.95 -10.49
C GLY A 461 -18.04 -22.72 -10.44
N THR A 462 -18.49 -21.46 -10.54
CA THR A 462 -19.90 -21.11 -10.45
C THR A 462 -20.65 -21.46 -11.74
N LYS A 463 -21.70 -22.29 -11.63
CA LYS A 463 -22.62 -22.59 -12.72
C LYS A 463 -23.95 -21.90 -12.47
N LEU A 464 -24.35 -21.00 -13.37
CA LEU A 464 -25.68 -20.41 -13.37
C LEU A 464 -26.60 -21.14 -14.36
N THR A 465 -27.85 -21.33 -13.97
CA THR A 465 -28.91 -21.89 -14.82
C THR A 465 -30.10 -20.92 -14.90
N GLY A 466 -30.92 -21.06 -15.94
CA GLY A 466 -32.15 -20.28 -16.11
C GLY A 466 -31.95 -18.77 -16.24
N SER A 467 -32.89 -17.98 -15.70
CA SER A 467 -32.91 -16.52 -15.76
C SER A 467 -31.69 -15.86 -15.10
N ARG A 468 -31.14 -16.46 -14.05
CA ARG A 468 -29.93 -15.96 -13.35
C ARG A 468 -28.71 -15.92 -14.28
N ALA A 469 -28.57 -16.90 -15.17
CA ALA A 469 -27.47 -16.93 -16.15
C ALA A 469 -27.56 -15.79 -17.16
N GLN A 470 -28.78 -15.42 -17.60
CA GLN A 470 -28.99 -14.31 -18.52
C GLN A 470 -28.70 -12.95 -17.87
N ILE A 471 -29.08 -12.77 -16.59
CA ILE A 471 -28.93 -11.50 -15.87
C ILE A 471 -27.48 -11.26 -15.43
N ALA A 472 -26.78 -12.31 -14.96
CA ALA A 472 -25.46 -12.18 -14.36
C ALA A 472 -24.30 -12.66 -15.24
N GLY A 473 -24.56 -13.22 -16.42
CA GLY A 473 -23.54 -13.80 -17.30
C GLY A 473 -22.45 -12.81 -17.72
N GLU A 474 -22.82 -11.64 -18.21
CA GLU A 474 -21.86 -10.58 -18.60
C GLU A 474 -21.08 -10.06 -17.39
N VAL A 475 -21.72 -9.92 -16.23
CA VAL A 475 -21.06 -9.47 -14.99
C VAL A 475 -20.01 -10.49 -14.54
N LEU A 476 -20.32 -11.79 -14.59
CA LEU A 476 -19.36 -12.84 -14.26
C LEU A 476 -18.17 -12.88 -15.23
N LYS A 477 -18.43 -12.65 -16.52
CA LYS A 477 -17.38 -12.55 -17.54
C LYS A 477 -16.41 -11.40 -17.23
N GLU A 478 -16.92 -10.23 -16.88
CA GLU A 478 -16.11 -9.07 -16.49
C GLU A 478 -15.30 -9.32 -15.21
N ILE A 479 -15.91 -9.92 -14.18
CA ILE A 479 -15.19 -10.29 -12.94
C ILE A 479 -14.06 -11.28 -13.26
N LYS A 480 -14.36 -12.32 -14.06
CA LYS A 480 -13.38 -13.33 -14.45
C LYS A 480 -12.19 -12.72 -15.20
N ASN A 481 -12.46 -11.83 -16.17
CA ASN A 481 -11.42 -11.17 -16.94
C ASN A 481 -10.50 -10.34 -16.02
N ARG A 482 -11.07 -9.53 -15.13
CA ARG A 482 -10.31 -8.69 -14.18
C ARG A 482 -9.48 -9.50 -13.20
N LEU A 483 -10.03 -10.59 -12.68
CA LEU A 483 -9.26 -11.53 -11.85
C LEU A 483 -8.12 -12.17 -12.64
N THR A 484 -8.35 -12.55 -13.89
CA THR A 484 -7.30 -13.09 -14.78
C THR A 484 -6.16 -12.11 -14.95
N PHE A 485 -6.45 -10.83 -15.21
CA PHE A 485 -5.40 -9.81 -15.34
C PHE A 485 -4.56 -9.63 -14.08
N LEU A 486 -5.18 -9.74 -12.88
CA LEU A 486 -4.44 -9.71 -11.62
C LEU A 486 -3.54 -10.94 -11.44
N LEU A 487 -3.98 -12.12 -11.91
CA LEU A 487 -3.15 -13.33 -11.93
C LEU A 487 -1.98 -13.20 -12.91
N ASP A 488 -2.22 -12.63 -14.09
CA ASP A 488 -1.20 -12.43 -15.14
C ASP A 488 -0.05 -11.54 -14.64
N VAL A 489 -0.36 -10.52 -13.83
CA VAL A 489 0.65 -9.64 -13.20
C VAL A 489 1.21 -10.17 -11.86
N GLY A 490 0.89 -11.41 -11.47
CA GLY A 490 1.46 -12.05 -10.28
C GLY A 490 0.96 -11.51 -8.93
N LEU A 491 -0.30 -11.07 -8.87
CA LEU A 491 -0.95 -10.58 -7.64
C LEU A 491 -1.95 -11.58 -7.05
N ASP A 492 -1.76 -12.87 -7.33
CA ASP A 492 -2.64 -13.97 -6.96
C ASP A 492 -2.84 -14.13 -5.45
N TYR A 493 -1.86 -13.67 -4.66
CA TYR A 493 -1.82 -13.77 -3.21
C TYR A 493 -2.58 -12.65 -2.46
N LEU A 494 -2.98 -11.59 -3.16
CA LEU A 494 -3.70 -10.46 -2.56
C LEU A 494 -5.15 -10.83 -2.28
N THR A 495 -5.71 -10.37 -1.16
CA THR A 495 -7.17 -10.40 -0.94
C THR A 495 -7.83 -9.16 -1.52
N LEU A 496 -9.06 -9.29 -2.05
CA LEU A 496 -9.80 -8.14 -2.58
C LEU A 496 -10.14 -7.08 -1.51
N HIS A 497 -10.24 -7.48 -0.24
CA HIS A 497 -10.45 -6.60 0.91
C HIS A 497 -9.18 -5.88 1.39
N ARG A 498 -7.99 -6.22 0.88
CA ARG A 498 -6.72 -5.61 1.32
C ARG A 498 -6.78 -4.09 1.09
N SER A 499 -6.44 -3.32 2.12
CA SER A 499 -6.45 -1.86 2.08
C SER A 499 -5.42 -1.35 1.07
N ALA A 500 -5.82 -0.41 0.22
CA ALA A 500 -4.96 0.17 -0.80
C ALA A 500 -3.71 0.83 -0.21
N GLY A 501 -3.85 1.49 0.95
CA GLY A 501 -2.72 2.14 1.62
C GLY A 501 -1.66 1.20 2.17
N THR A 502 -1.90 -0.12 2.16
CA THR A 502 -0.95 -1.15 2.62
C THR A 502 -0.20 -1.82 1.46
N LEU A 503 -0.48 -1.42 0.22
CA LEU A 503 0.20 -1.95 -0.96
C LEU A 503 1.58 -1.30 -1.11
N SER A 504 2.57 -2.10 -1.50
CA SER A 504 3.86 -1.58 -1.97
C SER A 504 3.69 -0.79 -3.28
N GLY A 505 4.69 0.03 -3.63
CA GLY A 505 4.70 0.77 -4.90
C GLY A 505 4.52 -0.16 -6.11
N GLY A 506 5.27 -1.26 -6.15
CA GLY A 506 5.16 -2.28 -7.21
C GLY A 506 3.80 -2.99 -7.24
N GLU A 507 3.22 -3.35 -6.09
CA GLU A 507 1.86 -3.93 -6.05
C GLU A 507 0.82 -2.94 -6.61
N ALA A 508 0.86 -1.68 -6.18
CA ALA A 508 -0.05 -0.64 -6.65
C ALA A 508 0.09 -0.40 -8.17
N GLN A 509 1.33 -0.39 -8.66
CA GLN A 509 1.63 -0.24 -10.08
C GLN A 509 1.10 -1.40 -10.91
N ARG A 510 1.31 -2.64 -10.46
CA ARG A 510 0.81 -3.86 -11.14
C ARG A 510 -0.71 -3.95 -11.12
N ILE A 511 -1.37 -3.54 -10.04
CA ILE A 511 -2.84 -3.40 -10.03
C ILE A 511 -3.30 -2.42 -11.11
N ARG A 512 -2.63 -1.27 -11.22
CA ARG A 512 -2.97 -0.27 -12.23
C ARG A 512 -2.76 -0.81 -13.64
N LEU A 513 -1.66 -1.54 -13.88
CA LEU A 513 -1.40 -2.23 -15.15
C LEU A 513 -2.51 -3.24 -15.48
N ALA A 514 -2.91 -4.08 -14.52
CA ALA A 514 -4.02 -5.02 -14.70
C ALA A 514 -5.34 -4.31 -15.04
N SER A 515 -5.65 -3.19 -14.37
CA SER A 515 -6.83 -2.38 -14.70
C SER A 515 -6.77 -1.79 -16.12
N GLN A 516 -5.58 -1.44 -16.62
CA GLN A 516 -5.43 -0.95 -18.01
C GLN A 516 -5.58 -2.03 -19.07
N LEU A 517 -5.18 -3.28 -18.77
CA LEU A 517 -5.47 -4.39 -19.68
C LEU A 517 -6.97 -4.67 -19.77
N GLY A 518 -7.68 -4.51 -18.65
CA GLY A 518 -9.13 -4.71 -18.60
C GLY A 518 -9.96 -3.65 -19.30
N SER A 519 -9.40 -2.49 -19.65
CA SER A 519 -10.11 -1.48 -20.43
C SER A 519 -10.03 -1.71 -21.95
N GLU A 520 -9.16 -2.64 -22.41
CA GLU A 520 -8.98 -3.02 -23.82
C GLU A 520 -8.86 -1.82 -24.78
N LEU A 521 -8.23 -0.74 -24.32
CA LEU A 521 -8.01 0.45 -25.15
C LEU A 521 -6.99 0.16 -26.26
N SER A 522 -7.15 0.83 -27.41
CA SER A 522 -6.24 0.78 -28.55
C SER A 522 -5.85 2.19 -29.00
N GLY A 523 -4.70 2.34 -29.64
CA GLY A 523 -4.19 3.65 -30.08
C GLY A 523 -3.67 4.55 -28.96
N VAL A 524 -3.42 4.00 -27.77
CA VAL A 524 -2.91 4.73 -26.59
C VAL A 524 -1.38 4.61 -26.51
N LEU A 525 -0.73 5.66 -26.00
CA LEU A 525 0.67 5.62 -25.56
C LEU A 525 0.74 5.38 -24.05
N TYR A 526 1.08 4.15 -23.65
CA TYR A 526 1.31 3.83 -22.24
C TYR A 526 2.74 4.19 -21.86
N VAL A 527 2.92 4.95 -20.79
CA VAL A 527 4.24 5.31 -20.26
C VAL A 527 4.42 4.70 -18.86
N LEU A 528 5.33 3.76 -18.72
CA LEU A 528 5.56 2.98 -17.50
C LEU A 528 6.91 3.33 -16.86
N ASP A 529 6.91 3.40 -15.53
CA ASP A 529 8.09 3.75 -14.72
C ASP A 529 8.60 2.51 -13.98
N GLU A 530 9.61 1.84 -14.52
CA GLU A 530 10.29 0.69 -13.90
C GLU A 530 9.32 -0.38 -13.32
N PRO A 531 8.47 -1.00 -14.16
CA PRO A 531 7.45 -1.94 -13.70
C PRO A 531 8.02 -3.23 -13.08
N SER A 532 9.32 -3.52 -13.25
CA SER A 532 9.99 -4.67 -12.64
C SER A 532 10.33 -4.47 -11.15
N ILE A 533 10.16 -3.27 -10.59
CA ILE A 533 10.49 -2.98 -9.19
C ILE A 533 9.69 -3.86 -8.21
N GLY A 534 10.37 -4.32 -7.15
CA GLY A 534 9.82 -5.19 -6.12
C GLY A 534 9.28 -6.51 -6.66
N LEU A 535 9.73 -6.92 -7.85
CA LEU A 535 9.37 -8.14 -8.52
C LEU A 535 10.55 -9.11 -8.49
N HIS A 536 10.26 -10.38 -8.19
CA HIS A 536 11.27 -11.42 -8.30
C HIS A 536 11.52 -11.81 -9.77
N GLN A 537 12.75 -12.20 -10.12
CA GLN A 537 13.13 -12.52 -11.51
C GLN A 537 12.19 -13.54 -12.18
N ARG A 538 11.72 -14.52 -11.42
CA ARG A 538 10.69 -15.50 -11.83
C ARG A 538 9.43 -14.85 -12.41
N ASP A 539 8.94 -13.79 -11.78
CA ASP A 539 7.67 -13.16 -12.15
C ASP A 539 7.87 -12.12 -13.26
N ASN A 540 9.11 -11.71 -13.53
CA ASN A 540 9.46 -10.73 -14.56
C ASN A 540 9.09 -11.18 -15.97
N GLU A 541 9.24 -12.47 -16.27
CA GLU A 541 8.77 -13.04 -17.54
C GLU A 541 7.25 -12.87 -17.75
N ARG A 542 6.45 -12.91 -16.67
CA ARG A 542 5.00 -12.70 -16.75
C ARG A 542 4.67 -11.23 -17.02
N LEU A 543 5.42 -10.32 -16.40
CA LEU A 543 5.31 -8.90 -16.66
C LEU A 543 5.62 -8.59 -18.13
N ILE A 544 6.73 -9.09 -18.68
CA ILE A 544 7.12 -8.88 -20.09
C ILE A 544 6.02 -9.37 -21.04
N LYS A 545 5.47 -10.58 -20.81
CA LYS A 545 4.32 -11.08 -21.61
C LYS A 545 3.12 -10.16 -21.56
N THR A 546 2.88 -9.56 -20.40
CA THR A 546 1.79 -8.60 -20.19
C THR A 546 2.03 -7.29 -20.95
N LEU A 547 3.27 -6.78 -20.98
CA LEU A 547 3.64 -5.60 -21.77
C LEU A 547 3.48 -5.86 -23.27
N HIS A 548 3.89 -7.04 -23.75
CA HIS A 548 3.64 -7.44 -25.14
C HIS A 548 2.15 -7.51 -25.46
N ARG A 549 1.33 -8.09 -24.58
CA ARG A 549 -0.13 -8.12 -24.77
C ARG A 549 -0.71 -6.70 -24.86
N LEU A 550 -0.25 -5.78 -24.01
CA LEU A 550 -0.70 -4.38 -24.04
C LEU A 550 -0.33 -3.71 -25.38
N ARG A 551 0.88 -3.95 -25.89
CA ARG A 551 1.32 -3.51 -27.23
C ARG A 551 0.46 -4.13 -28.33
N ASP A 552 0.23 -5.44 -28.28
CA ASP A 552 -0.44 -6.22 -29.33
C ASP A 552 -1.94 -5.88 -29.46
N LEU A 553 -2.53 -5.22 -28.46
CA LEU A 553 -3.85 -4.57 -28.56
C LEU A 553 -3.86 -3.33 -29.46
N GLY A 554 -2.74 -2.99 -30.11
CA GLY A 554 -2.58 -1.82 -30.98
C GLY A 554 -2.10 -0.57 -30.24
N ASN A 555 -1.46 -0.72 -29.08
CA ASN A 555 -0.91 0.38 -28.30
C ASN A 555 0.60 0.52 -28.49
N THR A 556 1.12 1.70 -28.16
CA THR A 556 2.57 1.90 -28.02
C THR A 556 2.90 1.87 -26.53
N VAL A 557 3.89 1.06 -26.15
CA VAL A 557 4.27 0.88 -24.74
C VAL A 557 5.68 1.43 -24.56
N LEU A 558 5.80 2.56 -23.85
CA LEU A 558 7.05 3.21 -23.52
C LEU A 558 7.40 2.90 -22.07
N VAL A 559 8.52 2.23 -21.83
CA VAL A 559 8.93 1.78 -20.50
C VAL A 559 10.26 2.40 -20.14
N VAL A 560 10.37 3.08 -19.00
CA VAL A 560 11.67 3.42 -18.41
C VAL A 560 12.14 2.22 -17.61
N GLU A 561 13.26 1.60 -17.99
CA GLU A 561 13.74 0.36 -17.35
C GLU A 561 15.27 0.20 -17.34
N HIS A 562 15.71 -0.61 -16.39
CA HIS A 562 17.08 -1.02 -16.16
C HIS A 562 17.27 -2.53 -16.09
N ASP A 563 16.17 -3.31 -16.07
CA ASP A 563 16.22 -4.77 -16.10
C ASP A 563 16.68 -5.33 -17.46
N GLU A 564 17.66 -6.24 -17.42
CA GLU A 564 18.26 -6.89 -18.59
C GLU A 564 17.21 -7.62 -19.43
N ALA A 565 16.34 -8.43 -18.80
CA ALA A 565 15.36 -9.24 -19.52
C ALA A 565 14.32 -8.38 -20.26
N THR A 566 13.93 -7.26 -19.68
CA THR A 566 12.98 -6.30 -20.28
C THR A 566 13.61 -5.57 -21.46
N MET A 567 14.88 -5.17 -21.35
CA MET A 567 15.62 -4.58 -22.47
C MET A 567 15.79 -5.56 -23.63
N GLU A 568 16.17 -6.81 -23.34
CA GLU A 568 16.30 -7.87 -24.36
C GLU A 568 14.97 -8.19 -25.06
N ALA A 569 13.85 -8.08 -24.35
CA ALA A 569 12.51 -8.30 -24.92
C ALA A 569 11.94 -7.07 -25.67
N ALA A 570 12.60 -5.91 -25.62
CA ALA A 570 12.12 -4.70 -26.26
C ALA A 570 12.17 -4.78 -27.79
N ASP A 571 11.20 -4.14 -28.45
CA ASP A 571 11.26 -3.96 -29.91
C ASP A 571 12.24 -2.84 -30.31
N TRP A 572 12.40 -1.85 -29.43
CA TRP A 572 13.26 -0.69 -29.64
C TRP A 572 13.78 -0.17 -28.29
N ILE A 573 15.02 0.29 -28.25
CA ILE A 573 15.65 0.88 -27.07
C ILE A 573 16.15 2.28 -27.40
N VAL A 574 16.01 3.20 -26.45
CA VAL A 574 16.62 4.53 -26.47
C VAL A 574 17.52 4.66 -25.25
N ASP A 575 18.84 4.70 -25.47
CA ASP A 575 19.84 4.80 -24.41
C ASP A 575 20.27 6.25 -24.20
N PHE A 576 20.05 6.74 -22.97
CA PHE A 576 20.43 8.10 -22.56
C PHE A 576 21.80 8.10 -21.86
N GLY A 577 22.59 9.16 -22.10
CA GLY A 577 23.89 9.30 -21.46
C GLY A 577 24.72 10.47 -21.97
N PRO A 578 26.07 10.44 -21.80
CA PRO A 578 26.84 9.38 -21.12
C PRO A 578 26.81 9.45 -19.59
N GLY A 579 26.26 10.52 -19.00
CA GLY A 579 26.23 10.71 -17.55
C GLY A 579 24.89 11.26 -17.05
N ALA A 580 24.90 11.82 -15.84
CA ALA A 580 23.74 12.38 -15.17
C ALA A 580 23.73 13.91 -15.21
N GLY A 581 22.55 14.52 -15.04
CA GLY A 581 22.38 15.97 -14.99
C GLY A 581 22.91 16.65 -16.25
N ARG A 582 23.77 17.66 -16.10
CA ARG A 582 24.37 18.40 -17.22
C ARG A 582 25.22 17.53 -18.16
N HIS A 583 25.71 16.39 -17.67
CA HIS A 583 26.52 15.44 -18.44
C HIS A 583 25.65 14.40 -19.17
N GLY A 584 24.34 14.40 -18.95
CA GLY A 584 23.36 13.57 -19.63
C GLY A 584 22.48 14.37 -20.60
N GLY A 585 21.24 13.91 -20.75
CA GLY A 585 20.21 14.55 -21.56
C GLY A 585 20.31 14.27 -23.05
N ARG A 586 21.28 13.44 -23.47
CA ARG A 586 21.53 13.10 -24.87
C ARG A 586 21.18 11.64 -25.13
N VAL A 587 20.64 11.38 -26.31
CA VAL A 587 20.48 10.02 -26.83
C VAL A 587 21.83 9.58 -27.37
N ILE A 588 22.39 8.50 -26.80
CA ILE A 588 23.69 7.94 -27.18
C ILE A 588 23.52 6.87 -28.25
N ALA A 589 22.46 6.08 -28.14
CA ALA A 589 22.12 5.03 -29.07
C ALA A 589 20.60 4.86 -29.10
N GLU A 590 20.06 4.55 -30.27
CA GLU A 590 18.68 4.11 -30.46
C GLU A 590 18.65 3.00 -31.50
N GLY A 591 17.82 1.99 -31.28
CA GLY A 591 17.81 0.82 -32.16
C GLY A 591 17.17 -0.41 -31.55
N THR A 592 17.40 -1.55 -32.16
CA THR A 592 17.08 -2.86 -31.56
C THR A 592 18.04 -3.19 -30.41
N PRO A 593 17.73 -4.15 -29.52
CA PRO A 593 18.66 -4.56 -28.47
C PRO A 593 20.07 -4.94 -28.98
N ASP A 594 20.15 -5.55 -30.17
CA ASP A 594 21.43 -5.92 -30.78
C ASP A 594 22.22 -4.68 -31.27
N ASP A 595 21.54 -3.64 -31.76
CA ASP A 595 22.18 -2.37 -32.13
C ASP A 595 22.79 -1.68 -30.90
N ILE A 596 22.09 -1.71 -29.75
CA ILE A 596 22.59 -1.14 -28.49
C ILE A 596 23.82 -1.91 -28.01
N LYS A 597 23.84 -3.23 -28.07
CA LYS A 597 25.01 -4.06 -27.70
C LYS A 597 26.25 -3.75 -28.55
N ALA A 598 26.04 -3.38 -29.82
CA ALA A 598 27.14 -3.03 -30.73
C ALA A 598 27.72 -1.62 -30.49
N GLU A 599 26.96 -0.72 -29.84
CA GLU A 599 27.38 0.66 -29.61
C GLU A 599 28.30 0.79 -28.39
N LYS A 600 29.61 0.96 -28.66
CA LYS A 600 30.65 1.03 -27.62
C LYS A 600 30.52 2.22 -26.68
N LYS A 601 29.92 3.33 -27.14
CA LYS A 601 29.70 4.52 -26.30
C LYS A 601 28.58 4.29 -25.27
N SER A 602 27.64 3.38 -25.56
CA SER A 602 26.56 3.03 -24.66
C SER A 602 27.12 2.30 -23.44
N ILE A 603 26.92 2.86 -22.24
CA ILE A 603 27.23 2.15 -20.99
C ILE A 603 26.34 0.92 -20.91
N THR A 604 25.06 1.07 -21.23
CA THR A 604 24.08 -0.01 -21.28
C THR A 604 24.51 -1.12 -22.24
N GLY A 605 24.94 -0.78 -23.46
CA GLY A 605 25.44 -1.72 -24.45
C GLY A 605 26.64 -2.54 -23.97
N ARG A 606 27.57 -1.94 -23.22
CA ARG A 606 28.70 -2.67 -22.62
C ARG A 606 28.28 -3.67 -21.55
N PHE A 607 27.26 -3.36 -20.75
CA PHE A 607 26.70 -4.31 -19.79
C PHE A 607 25.90 -5.44 -20.48
N LEU A 608 25.04 -5.11 -21.44
CA LEU A 608 24.22 -6.09 -22.19
C LEU A 608 25.07 -7.03 -23.04
N SER A 609 26.18 -6.55 -23.63
CA SER A 609 27.13 -7.40 -24.35
C SER A 609 28.02 -8.25 -23.42
N GLY A 610 28.08 -7.90 -22.13
CA GLY A 610 28.96 -8.50 -21.15
C GLY A 610 30.43 -8.04 -21.24
N GLU A 611 30.72 -6.96 -21.96
CA GLU A 611 32.04 -6.30 -21.95
C GLU A 611 32.34 -5.72 -20.55
N GLU A 612 31.32 -5.14 -19.91
CA GLU A 612 31.37 -4.70 -18.52
C GLU A 612 30.39 -5.52 -17.67
N GLN A 613 30.77 -5.88 -16.45
CA GLN A 613 29.93 -6.61 -15.52
C GLN A 613 30.28 -6.28 -14.07
N ILE A 614 29.32 -6.53 -13.17
CA ILE A 614 29.59 -6.53 -11.72
C ILE A 614 30.18 -7.89 -11.37
N GLU A 615 31.43 -7.91 -10.92
CA GLU A 615 32.18 -9.13 -10.63
C GLU A 615 31.68 -9.83 -9.36
N VAL A 616 31.78 -11.16 -9.34
CA VAL A 616 31.52 -11.93 -8.12
C VAL A 616 32.76 -11.85 -7.21
N PRO A 617 32.62 -11.53 -5.91
CA PRO A 617 33.75 -11.51 -4.98
C PRO A 617 34.51 -12.83 -4.98
N THR A 618 35.84 -12.77 -5.00
CA THR A 618 36.70 -13.98 -4.98
C THR A 618 36.68 -14.67 -3.62
N GLU A 619 36.56 -13.88 -2.54
CA GLU A 619 36.40 -14.34 -1.17
C GLU A 619 35.23 -13.58 -0.53
N ARG A 620 34.47 -14.27 0.33
CA ARG A 620 33.35 -13.67 1.07
C ARG A 620 33.74 -13.44 2.53
N ARG A 621 33.21 -12.38 3.13
CA ARG A 621 33.51 -12.04 4.52
C ARG A 621 32.93 -13.08 5.48
N THR A 622 33.65 -13.37 6.55
CA THR A 622 33.21 -14.31 7.59
C THR A 622 32.43 -13.57 8.69
N PRO A 623 31.24 -14.04 9.09
CA PRO A 623 30.47 -13.45 10.19
C PRO A 623 31.25 -13.35 11.51
N SER A 624 31.14 -12.21 12.19
CA SER A 624 31.79 -11.97 13.49
C SER A 624 30.94 -12.44 14.69
N SER A 625 29.62 -12.34 14.56
CA SER A 625 28.62 -12.65 15.59
C SER A 625 27.23 -12.70 14.95
N TRP A 626 26.19 -12.98 15.74
CA TRP A 626 24.84 -13.22 15.23
C TRP A 626 23.78 -12.53 16.09
N VAL A 627 22.75 -11.97 15.44
CA VAL A 627 21.48 -11.60 16.06
C VAL A 627 20.47 -12.68 15.75
N LYS A 628 19.79 -13.20 16.78
CA LYS A 628 18.81 -14.28 16.62
C LYS A 628 17.42 -13.78 16.95
N LEU A 629 16.54 -13.80 15.97
CA LEU A 629 15.11 -13.55 16.09
C LEU A 629 14.38 -14.90 16.07
N THR A 630 13.57 -15.20 17.09
CA THR A 630 12.81 -16.46 17.16
C THR A 630 11.32 -16.23 17.11
N GLY A 631 10.61 -17.14 16.45
CA GLY A 631 9.15 -17.23 16.44
C GLY A 631 8.40 -16.01 15.89
N ALA A 632 8.91 -15.38 14.85
CA ALA A 632 8.25 -14.27 14.16
C ALA A 632 6.96 -14.74 13.46
N ARG A 633 5.86 -14.02 13.71
CA ARG A 633 4.48 -14.40 13.32
C ARG A 633 3.67 -13.26 12.70
N GLU A 634 4.31 -12.17 12.30
CA GLU A 634 3.61 -11.05 11.67
C GLU A 634 3.08 -11.46 10.27
N HIS A 635 1.82 -11.12 9.99
CA HIS A 635 1.13 -11.43 8.73
C HIS A 635 1.18 -12.91 8.33
N ASN A 636 1.91 -13.26 7.27
CA ASN A 636 2.00 -14.61 6.73
C ASN A 636 3.18 -15.43 7.28
N LEU A 637 4.01 -14.86 8.17
CA LEU A 637 5.16 -15.56 8.75
C LEU A 637 4.73 -16.76 9.61
N ARG A 638 5.28 -17.93 9.34
CA ARG A 638 4.93 -19.20 10.00
C ARG A 638 5.90 -19.54 11.13
N ASN A 639 5.86 -18.75 12.21
CA ASN A 639 6.72 -18.92 13.39
C ASN A 639 8.23 -18.95 13.05
N VAL A 640 8.64 -18.01 12.20
CA VAL A 640 9.98 -17.99 11.60
C VAL A 640 11.04 -17.66 12.64
N SER A 641 12.12 -18.46 12.66
CA SER A 641 13.31 -18.18 13.47
C SER A 641 14.52 -18.03 12.55
N VAL A 642 15.25 -16.93 12.67
CA VAL A 642 16.37 -16.57 11.80
C VAL A 642 17.56 -16.06 12.59
N GLU A 643 18.76 -16.42 12.14
CA GLU A 643 20.03 -15.90 12.63
C GLU A 643 20.62 -14.96 11.57
N ILE A 644 20.89 -13.72 11.97
CA ILE A 644 21.41 -12.65 11.10
C ILE A 644 22.88 -12.44 11.44
N PRO A 645 23.81 -12.71 10.51
CA PRO A 645 25.23 -12.52 10.77
C PRO A 645 25.59 -11.04 10.82
N LEU A 646 26.54 -10.70 11.69
CA LEU A 646 27.05 -9.34 11.88
C LEU A 646 28.46 -9.16 11.31
N GLY A 647 28.75 -7.95 10.85
CA GLY A 647 30.01 -7.55 10.24
C GLY A 647 30.16 -7.98 8.77
N VAL A 648 29.05 -8.28 8.11
CA VAL A 648 28.99 -8.75 6.72
C VAL A 648 27.81 -8.09 5.98
N MET A 649 27.77 -8.24 4.65
CA MET A 649 26.62 -7.86 3.84
C MET A 649 25.61 -9.02 3.74
N VAL A 650 24.38 -8.80 4.20
CA VAL A 650 23.30 -9.79 4.23
C VAL A 650 22.19 -9.41 3.25
N ALA A 651 21.85 -10.29 2.32
CA ALA A 651 20.72 -10.12 1.41
C ALA A 651 19.51 -10.95 1.89
N VAL A 652 18.38 -10.30 2.12
CA VAL A 652 17.09 -10.95 2.37
C VAL A 652 16.34 -11.02 1.04
N THR A 653 16.10 -12.24 0.57
CA THR A 653 15.60 -12.54 -0.77
C THR A 653 14.32 -13.38 -0.70
N GLY A 654 13.73 -13.67 -1.86
CA GLY A 654 12.49 -14.43 -1.97
C GLY A 654 11.43 -13.73 -2.82
N VAL A 655 10.38 -14.44 -3.22
CA VAL A 655 9.33 -13.92 -4.12
C VAL A 655 8.53 -12.76 -3.49
N SER A 656 7.83 -11.99 -4.32
CA SER A 656 6.96 -10.91 -3.83
C SER A 656 5.84 -11.49 -2.94
N GLY A 657 5.62 -10.90 -1.78
CA GLY A 657 4.68 -11.43 -0.78
C GLY A 657 5.20 -12.60 0.08
N ALA A 658 6.47 -13.02 -0.05
CA ALA A 658 7.02 -14.12 0.76
C ALA A 658 7.15 -13.82 2.27
N GLY A 659 6.99 -12.55 2.69
CA GLY A 659 7.10 -12.11 4.08
C GLY A 659 8.38 -11.33 4.42
N LYS A 660 9.18 -10.91 3.42
CA LYS A 660 10.46 -10.18 3.62
C LYS A 660 10.28 -8.92 4.48
N SER A 661 9.38 -8.01 4.08
CA SER A 661 9.10 -6.78 4.82
C SER A 661 8.42 -7.06 6.17
N SER A 662 7.64 -8.15 6.30
CA SER A 662 7.06 -8.58 7.57
C SER A 662 8.14 -9.01 8.57
N LEU A 663 9.17 -9.72 8.09
CA LEU A 663 10.30 -10.17 8.91
C LEU A 663 11.20 -9.01 9.31
N ILE A 664 11.58 -8.16 8.35
CA ILE A 664 12.57 -7.10 8.56
C ILE A 664 11.93 -5.81 9.06
N ASN A 665 11.06 -5.19 8.25
CA ASN A 665 10.53 -3.84 8.54
C ASN A 665 9.45 -3.84 9.63
N ALA A 666 8.64 -4.90 9.73
CA ALA A 666 7.55 -4.97 10.70
C ALA A 666 7.93 -5.68 12.02
N THR A 667 8.94 -6.55 12.02
CA THR A 667 9.33 -7.33 13.20
C THR A 667 10.73 -6.98 13.69
N LEU A 668 11.78 -7.29 12.92
CA LEU A 668 13.18 -7.12 13.36
C LEU A 668 13.52 -5.66 13.67
N PHE A 669 13.27 -4.74 12.74
CA PHE A 669 13.63 -3.33 12.89
C PHE A 669 12.91 -2.68 14.08
N PRO A 670 11.57 -2.78 14.22
CA PRO A 670 10.89 -2.20 15.37
C PRO A 670 11.33 -2.85 16.68
N ALA A 671 11.60 -4.17 16.71
CA ALA A 671 12.10 -4.85 17.90
C ALA A 671 13.48 -4.31 18.33
N LEU A 672 14.40 -4.15 17.37
CA LEU A 672 15.72 -3.56 17.61
C LEU A 672 15.61 -2.10 18.07
N ASN A 673 14.78 -1.31 17.40
CA ASN A 673 14.58 0.11 17.71
C ASN A 673 13.94 0.29 19.10
N ARG A 674 13.06 -0.64 19.51
CA ARG A 674 12.50 -0.68 20.87
C ARG A 674 13.58 -0.97 21.91
N MET A 675 14.43 -1.97 21.68
CA MET A 675 15.47 -2.36 22.64
C MET A 675 16.64 -1.37 22.71
N LEU A 676 17.03 -0.76 21.59
CA LEU A 676 18.18 0.16 21.49
C LEU A 676 17.80 1.63 21.72
N HIS A 677 16.60 2.03 21.32
CA HIS A 677 16.17 3.44 21.29
C HIS A 677 14.85 3.72 22.01
N ARG A 678 14.26 2.71 22.68
CA ARG A 678 12.97 2.82 23.40
C ARG A 678 11.84 3.33 22.50
N SER A 679 11.87 2.95 21.21
CA SER A 679 10.81 3.33 20.27
C SER A 679 9.45 2.76 20.68
N LEU A 680 8.41 3.56 20.47
CA LEU A 680 7.00 3.19 20.63
C LEU A 680 6.40 2.59 19.34
N ASP A 681 7.20 2.43 18.28
CA ASP A 681 6.72 1.82 17.02
C ASP A 681 6.15 0.43 17.27
N ARG A 682 5.11 0.06 16.50
CA ARG A 682 4.53 -1.29 16.53
C ARG A 682 5.57 -2.32 16.12
N VAL A 683 5.69 -3.36 16.93
CA VAL A 683 6.52 -4.54 16.63
C VAL A 683 5.58 -5.70 16.32
N GLY A 684 5.80 -6.36 15.19
CA GLY A 684 5.12 -7.62 14.85
C GLY A 684 5.40 -8.70 15.91
N PRO A 685 4.51 -9.69 16.11
CA PRO A 685 4.67 -10.69 17.16
C PRO A 685 5.88 -11.56 16.89
N TYR A 686 6.70 -11.77 17.92
CA TYR A 686 7.86 -12.66 17.95
C TYR A 686 8.02 -13.26 19.35
N GLU A 687 8.87 -14.28 19.52
CA GLU A 687 9.11 -14.93 20.82
C GLU A 687 10.30 -14.31 21.56
N SER A 688 11.46 -14.18 20.91
CA SER A 688 12.64 -13.59 21.54
C SER A 688 13.60 -12.98 20.51
N LEU A 689 14.39 -12.01 20.97
CA LEU A 689 15.46 -11.37 20.21
C LEU A 689 16.72 -11.35 21.07
N THR A 690 17.79 -12.01 20.61
CA THR A 690 19.05 -12.17 21.35
C THR A 690 20.26 -11.81 20.48
N GLY A 691 21.45 -11.68 21.10
CA GLY A 691 22.69 -11.35 20.36
C GLY A 691 22.97 -9.85 20.18
N LEU A 692 22.24 -8.98 20.88
CA LEU A 692 22.33 -7.52 20.73
C LEU A 692 23.63 -6.89 21.26
N GLY A 693 24.41 -7.63 22.05
CA GLY A 693 25.59 -7.10 22.74
C GLY A 693 26.67 -6.53 21.82
N LYS A 694 26.59 -6.73 20.49
CA LYS A 694 27.53 -6.20 19.49
C LYS A 694 26.98 -5.02 18.67
N ILE A 695 25.70 -4.68 18.82
CA ILE A 695 25.05 -3.56 18.09
C ILE A 695 24.75 -2.42 19.06
N ASP A 696 25.10 -1.19 18.68
CA ASP A 696 24.75 0.03 19.43
C ASP A 696 23.57 0.79 18.82
N LYS A 697 23.36 0.64 17.51
CA LYS A 697 22.37 1.38 16.74
C LYS A 697 21.83 0.54 15.58
N CYS A 698 20.53 0.67 15.32
CA CYS A 698 19.91 0.14 14.11
C CYS A 698 19.32 1.30 13.30
N ILE A 699 19.63 1.35 12.01
CA ILE A 699 19.21 2.43 11.12
C ILE A 699 18.52 1.85 9.91
N ILE A 700 17.27 2.25 9.70
CA ILE A 700 16.54 1.96 8.47
C ILE A 700 16.77 3.07 7.45
N ILE A 701 17.04 2.68 6.21
CA ILE A 701 17.19 3.55 5.05
C ILE A 701 16.17 3.08 4.02
N ASP A 702 14.96 3.61 4.14
CA ASP A 702 13.81 3.28 3.29
C ASP A 702 13.60 4.32 2.17
N GLN A 703 12.69 4.00 1.24
CA GLN A 703 12.34 4.85 0.09
C GLN A 703 11.29 5.93 0.41
N GLN A 704 10.85 6.05 1.67
CA GLN A 704 9.90 7.09 2.05
C GLN A 704 10.46 8.49 1.72
N PRO A 705 9.64 9.45 1.27
CA PRO A 705 10.12 10.81 0.98
C PRO A 705 10.85 11.43 2.17
N ILE A 706 11.98 12.09 1.94
CA ILE A 706 12.73 12.81 3.00
C ILE A 706 11.92 13.97 3.62
N GLY A 707 10.86 14.39 2.94
CA GLY A 707 9.84 15.30 3.46
C GLY A 707 8.66 15.42 2.48
N ARG A 708 7.51 15.81 3.02
CA ARG A 708 6.26 15.95 2.24
C ARG A 708 5.98 17.38 1.78
N THR A 709 6.92 18.30 2.03
CA THR A 709 6.76 19.71 1.66
C THR A 709 7.93 20.17 0.80
N PRO A 710 7.73 21.18 -0.07
CA PRO A 710 8.82 21.75 -0.88
C PRO A 710 9.95 22.40 -0.06
N ARG A 711 9.77 22.57 1.26
CA ARG A 711 10.79 23.12 2.18
C ARG A 711 11.86 22.08 2.55
N SER A 712 11.53 20.80 2.48
CA SER A 712 12.50 19.72 2.66
C SER A 712 13.31 19.55 1.37
N ASN A 713 14.62 19.34 1.47
CA ASN A 713 15.54 19.18 0.34
C ASN A 713 16.85 18.51 0.82
N PRO A 714 17.75 18.08 -0.09
CA PRO A 714 19.01 17.45 0.29
C PRO A 714 19.83 18.25 1.31
N ALA A 715 19.95 19.57 1.11
CA ALA A 715 20.74 20.42 2.00
C ALA A 715 20.17 20.53 3.43
N THR A 716 18.85 20.61 3.58
CA THR A 716 18.21 20.64 4.92
C THR A 716 18.26 19.28 5.61
N TYR A 717 18.07 18.19 4.86
CA TYR A 717 18.04 16.84 5.44
C TYR A 717 19.41 16.40 5.96
N THR A 718 20.47 16.68 5.19
CA THR A 718 21.87 16.39 5.54
C THR A 718 22.48 17.38 6.53
N LYS A 719 21.74 18.44 6.90
CA LYS A 719 22.20 19.55 7.75
C LYS A 719 23.31 20.40 7.13
N ALA A 720 23.66 20.21 5.85
CA ALA A 720 24.57 21.08 5.13
C ALA A 720 24.07 22.53 5.10
N PHE A 721 22.75 22.73 5.02
CA PHE A 721 22.15 24.05 4.94
C PHE A 721 22.37 24.89 6.20
N ASP A 722 22.48 24.28 7.38
CA ASP A 722 22.76 25.00 8.62
C ASP A 722 24.16 25.63 8.57
N LEU A 723 25.16 24.85 8.14
CA LEU A 723 26.54 25.30 7.94
C LEU A 723 26.63 26.38 6.85
N ILE A 724 25.88 26.23 5.75
CA ILE A 724 25.82 27.24 4.68
C ILE A 724 25.26 28.56 5.22
N ARG A 725 24.17 28.52 6.00
CA ARG A 725 23.57 29.75 6.58
C ARG A 725 24.51 30.44 7.56
N GLU A 726 25.21 29.68 8.39
CA GLU A 726 26.24 30.20 9.29
C GLU A 726 27.38 30.88 8.52
N MET A 727 27.85 30.26 7.43
CA MET A 727 28.84 30.84 6.54
C MET A 727 28.36 32.16 5.91
N TYR A 728 27.12 32.21 5.39
CA TYR A 728 26.56 33.45 4.81
C TYR A 728 26.42 34.58 5.82
N ALA A 729 26.08 34.27 7.07
CA ALA A 729 26.02 35.25 8.16
C ALA A 729 27.39 35.87 8.48
N GLN A 730 28.49 35.19 8.15
CA GLN A 730 29.83 35.72 8.34
C GLN A 730 30.35 36.58 7.18
N MET A 731 29.63 36.67 6.06
CA MET A 731 30.04 37.48 4.91
C MET A 731 30.10 38.98 5.26
N PRO A 732 31.04 39.76 4.67
CA PRO A 732 31.17 41.19 4.96
C PRO A 732 29.85 41.95 4.78
N MET A 733 29.16 41.74 3.66
CA MET A 733 27.85 42.35 3.39
C MET A 733 26.78 41.95 4.41
N ALA A 734 26.76 40.69 4.87
CA ALA A 734 25.81 40.24 5.89
C ALA A 734 26.06 40.95 7.23
N LYS A 735 27.33 41.11 7.62
CA LYS A 735 27.71 41.82 8.85
C LYS A 735 27.32 43.30 8.80
N THR A 736 27.52 43.97 7.66
CA THR A 736 27.11 45.37 7.47
C THR A 736 25.61 45.58 7.68
N TYR A 737 24.77 44.64 7.25
CA TYR A 737 23.32 44.72 7.43
C TYR A 737 22.80 44.05 8.73
N GLY A 738 23.69 43.54 9.58
CA GLY A 738 23.30 42.86 10.82
C GLY A 738 22.55 41.54 10.60
N TYR A 739 22.78 40.86 9.48
CA TYR A 739 22.10 39.61 9.13
C TYR A 739 22.71 38.41 9.85
N ALA A 740 21.92 37.75 10.69
CA ALA A 740 22.27 36.48 11.31
C ALA A 740 21.88 35.27 10.43
N ALA A 741 22.28 34.06 10.82
CA ALA A 741 21.96 32.82 10.11
C ALA A 741 20.45 32.57 9.93
N GLY A 742 19.61 33.14 10.81
CA GLY A 742 18.14 33.11 10.69
C GLY A 742 17.61 33.85 9.46
N ARG A 743 18.26 34.94 9.03
CA ARG A 743 17.90 35.70 7.82
C ARG A 743 17.99 34.83 6.57
N PHE A 744 18.98 33.95 6.53
CA PHE A 744 19.27 33.04 5.43
C PHE A 744 18.43 31.75 5.48
N SER A 745 17.56 31.58 6.47
CA SER A 745 16.64 30.44 6.53
C SER A 745 15.34 30.76 5.79
N PHE A 746 14.98 29.95 4.80
CA PHE A 746 13.68 30.05 4.14
C PHE A 746 12.51 29.57 5.03
N ASN A 747 12.79 28.97 6.20
CA ASN A 747 11.78 28.54 7.17
C ASN A 747 11.41 29.64 8.19
N VAL A 748 12.20 30.71 8.30
CA VAL A 748 12.00 31.77 9.29
C VAL A 748 11.25 32.93 8.65
N SER A 749 10.15 33.35 9.28
CA SER A 749 9.32 34.46 8.80
C SER A 749 10.00 35.81 8.98
N ALA A 750 9.62 36.80 8.16
CA ALA A 750 10.07 38.17 8.31
C ALA A 750 9.77 38.74 9.71
N LYS A 751 8.65 38.35 10.33
CA LYS A 751 8.29 38.74 11.71
C LYS A 751 9.29 38.27 12.76
N GLN A 752 10.04 37.20 12.48
CA GLN A 752 11.07 36.62 13.35
C GLN A 752 12.49 37.02 12.92
N GLY A 753 12.64 38.03 12.06
CA GLY A 753 13.93 38.45 11.51
C GLY A 753 14.43 37.60 10.32
N GLY A 754 13.57 36.77 9.74
CA GLY A 754 13.86 35.94 8.57
C GLY A 754 13.94 36.72 7.26
N GLY A 755 14.44 36.07 6.20
CA GLY A 755 14.64 36.67 4.88
C GLY A 755 13.86 35.99 3.75
N ARG A 756 12.95 35.07 4.09
CA ARG A 756 12.14 34.32 3.12
C ARG A 756 11.21 35.24 2.32
N CYS A 757 10.76 34.77 1.17
CA CYS A 757 9.65 35.36 0.44
C CYS A 757 8.34 35.02 1.17
N GLU A 758 7.56 36.02 1.59
CA GLU A 758 6.30 35.81 2.31
C GLU A 758 5.17 35.32 1.39
N ALA A 759 5.23 35.63 0.10
CA ALA A 759 4.19 35.22 -0.86
C ALA A 759 4.10 33.69 -1.04
N CYS A 760 5.21 32.97 -0.92
CA CYS A 760 5.25 31.51 -0.94
C CYS A 760 5.75 30.92 0.38
N GLU A 761 5.86 31.76 1.42
CA GLU A 761 6.44 31.41 2.72
C GLU A 761 7.74 30.58 2.63
N GLY A 762 8.64 30.98 1.74
CA GLY A 762 9.93 30.32 1.51
C GLY A 762 9.92 29.00 0.72
N ALA A 763 8.76 28.50 0.26
CA ALA A 763 8.70 27.28 -0.56
C ALA A 763 9.30 27.48 -1.98
N GLY A 764 9.17 28.69 -2.53
CA GLY A 764 9.57 29.02 -3.91
C GLY A 764 8.51 28.65 -4.95
N VAL A 765 7.56 27.79 -4.58
CA VAL A 765 6.43 27.35 -5.39
C VAL A 765 5.11 27.56 -4.62
N ARG A 766 3.99 27.48 -5.33
CA ARG A 766 2.63 27.46 -4.78
C ARG A 766 1.91 26.22 -5.31
N GLU A 767 1.17 25.55 -4.45
CA GLU A 767 0.32 24.43 -4.86
C GLU A 767 -0.96 24.98 -5.47
N VAL A 768 -1.31 24.48 -6.66
CA VAL A 768 -2.58 24.76 -7.33
C VAL A 768 -3.40 23.48 -7.30
N GLU A 769 -4.58 23.56 -6.69
CA GLU A 769 -5.50 22.44 -6.59
C GLU A 769 -6.18 22.19 -7.94
N MET A 770 -6.17 20.92 -8.36
CA MET A 770 -6.72 20.47 -9.63
C MET A 770 -7.91 19.53 -9.35
N HIS A 771 -9.06 19.77 -9.98
CA HIS A 771 -10.25 18.94 -9.70
C HIS A 771 -10.16 17.50 -10.23
N PHE A 772 -9.56 17.31 -11.41
CA PHE A 772 -9.51 16.01 -12.11
C PHE A 772 -8.08 15.51 -12.37
N LEU A 773 -7.08 16.37 -12.16
CA LEU A 773 -5.67 16.04 -12.31
C LEU A 773 -5.01 16.08 -10.93
N PRO A 774 -3.82 15.49 -10.75
CA PRO A 774 -3.05 15.69 -9.52
C PRO A 774 -2.73 17.17 -9.33
N ASN A 775 -2.69 17.63 -8.07
CA ASN A 775 -2.23 18.97 -7.73
C ASN A 775 -0.84 19.22 -8.31
N VAL A 776 -0.60 20.45 -8.77
CA VAL A 776 0.66 20.86 -9.39
C VAL A 776 1.28 22.02 -8.62
N PHE A 777 2.61 22.03 -8.56
CA PHE A 777 3.36 23.13 -7.97
C PHE A 777 3.76 24.11 -9.07
N VAL A 778 3.30 25.36 -8.96
CA VAL A 778 3.63 26.44 -9.88
C VAL A 778 4.68 27.35 -9.24
N THR A 779 5.66 27.80 -10.03
CA THR A 779 6.70 28.72 -9.57
C THR A 779 6.10 30.00 -9.00
N CYS A 780 6.57 30.44 -7.83
CA CYS A 780 6.07 31.66 -7.19
C CYS A 780 6.39 32.90 -8.05
N GLU A 781 5.36 33.64 -8.45
CA GLU A 781 5.49 34.83 -9.31
C GLU A 781 6.32 35.95 -8.68
N VAL A 782 6.28 36.07 -7.35
CA VAL A 782 6.94 37.17 -6.61
C VAL A 782 8.44 36.97 -6.52
N CYS A 783 8.89 35.80 -6.05
CA CYS A 783 10.33 35.53 -5.91
C CYS A 783 10.93 34.78 -7.11
N LYS A 784 10.10 34.38 -8.09
CA LYS A 784 10.49 33.58 -9.27
C LYS A 784 11.28 32.33 -8.88
N GLY A 785 10.76 31.59 -7.89
CA GLY A 785 11.41 30.36 -7.38
C GLY A 785 12.57 30.58 -6.40
N LYS A 786 13.08 31.82 -6.24
CA LYS A 786 14.30 32.08 -5.44
C LYS A 786 14.14 31.88 -3.93
N ARG A 787 12.93 31.67 -3.40
CA ARG A 787 12.58 31.48 -1.97
C ARG A 787 12.84 32.65 -1.01
N TYR A 788 13.61 33.65 -1.40
CA TYR A 788 13.99 34.81 -0.58
C TYR A 788 13.48 36.12 -1.15
N ASN A 789 13.46 37.16 -0.31
CA ASN A 789 13.29 38.54 -0.77
C ASN A 789 14.61 39.10 -1.33
N ASP A 790 14.51 40.17 -2.13
CA ASP A 790 15.66 40.76 -2.82
C ASP A 790 16.73 41.31 -1.86
N ALA A 791 16.35 41.78 -0.66
CA ALA A 791 17.29 42.29 0.32
C ALA A 791 18.24 41.20 0.83
N THR A 792 17.73 40.00 1.08
CA THR A 792 18.54 38.84 1.48
C THR A 792 19.47 38.38 0.36
N LEU A 793 19.02 38.48 -0.90
CA LEU A 793 19.80 38.06 -2.07
C LEU A 793 20.96 39.01 -2.42
N ARG A 794 21.14 40.13 -1.72
CA ARG A 794 22.30 41.03 -1.91
C ARG A 794 23.60 40.43 -1.36
N VAL A 795 23.51 39.46 -0.45
CA VAL A 795 24.69 38.81 0.13
C VAL A 795 25.13 37.67 -0.78
N THR A 796 26.39 37.72 -1.21
CA THR A 796 27.00 36.72 -2.08
C THR A 796 28.18 36.04 -1.40
N TYR A 797 28.45 34.80 -1.81
CA TYR A 797 29.67 34.05 -1.53
C TYR A 797 30.20 33.55 -2.87
N LYS A 798 31.46 33.87 -3.22
CA LYS A 798 32.03 33.59 -4.55
C LYS A 798 31.07 33.99 -5.69
N ASP A 799 30.56 35.22 -5.62
CA ASP A 799 29.60 35.82 -6.57
C ASP A 799 28.25 35.11 -6.70
N LYS A 800 27.96 34.12 -5.85
CA LYS A 800 26.65 33.43 -5.80
C LYS A 800 25.85 33.84 -4.57
N THR A 801 24.59 34.20 -4.80
CA THR A 801 23.59 34.37 -3.74
C THR A 801 23.23 33.02 -3.12
N ILE A 802 22.61 33.04 -1.93
CA ILE A 802 22.19 31.79 -1.27
C ILE A 802 21.19 30.99 -2.11
N ALA A 803 20.31 31.65 -2.88
CA ALA A 803 19.39 30.99 -3.79
C ALA A 803 20.15 30.27 -4.92
N GLN A 804 21.18 30.89 -5.48
CA GLN A 804 22.00 30.28 -6.53
C GLN A 804 22.85 29.11 -6.00
N ILE A 805 23.31 29.17 -4.74
CA ILE A 805 23.98 28.01 -4.12
C ILE A 805 23.00 26.84 -3.94
N LEU A 806 21.77 27.10 -3.50
CA LEU A 806 20.74 26.07 -3.41
C LEU A 806 20.38 25.48 -4.78
N ASP A 807 20.48 26.25 -5.85
CA ASP A 807 20.21 25.77 -7.22
C ASP A 807 21.44 25.08 -7.87
N THR A 808 22.60 25.11 -7.22
CA THR A 808 23.82 24.50 -7.75
C THR A 808 23.78 22.96 -7.59
N PRO A 809 24.17 22.18 -8.62
CA PRO A 809 24.33 20.73 -8.51
C PRO A 809 25.31 20.34 -7.40
N ILE A 810 25.05 19.22 -6.72
CA ILE A 810 25.85 18.77 -5.58
C ILE A 810 27.33 18.56 -5.96
N GLU A 811 27.62 18.02 -7.13
CA GLU A 811 28.99 17.83 -7.61
C GLU A 811 29.77 19.15 -7.72
N GLU A 812 29.13 20.20 -8.24
CA GLU A 812 29.73 21.53 -8.32
C GLU A 812 29.85 22.18 -6.95
N ALA A 813 28.86 21.96 -6.07
CA ALA A 813 28.93 22.41 -4.69
C ALA A 813 30.08 21.73 -3.92
N ALA A 814 30.36 20.45 -4.19
CA ALA A 814 31.48 19.73 -3.59
C ALA A 814 32.81 20.42 -3.92
N GLU A 815 33.05 20.74 -5.20
CA GLU A 815 34.24 21.47 -5.63
C GLU A 815 34.28 22.89 -5.04
N MET A 816 33.15 23.59 -5.01
CA MET A 816 33.05 24.93 -4.44
C MET A 816 33.42 24.98 -2.95
N PHE A 817 33.02 23.96 -2.20
CA PHE A 817 33.22 23.84 -0.75
C PHE A 817 34.42 22.96 -0.37
N LYS A 818 35.31 22.60 -1.30
CA LYS A 818 36.43 21.68 -1.05
C LYS A 818 37.32 22.04 0.16
N HIS A 819 37.47 23.33 0.46
CA HIS A 819 38.26 23.83 1.59
C HIS A 819 37.49 23.88 2.93
N HIS A 820 36.16 23.75 2.91
CA HIS A 820 35.32 23.66 4.10
C HIS A 820 35.15 22.20 4.51
N LYS A 821 36.05 21.68 5.36
CA LYS A 821 36.15 20.24 5.69
C LYS A 821 34.80 19.54 5.93
N GLN A 822 33.94 20.14 6.75
CA GLN A 822 32.64 19.54 7.10
C GLN A 822 31.65 19.56 5.92
N LEU A 823 31.55 20.68 5.19
CA LEU A 823 30.70 20.76 3.99
C LEU A 823 31.21 19.84 2.89
N SER A 824 32.51 19.87 2.59
CA SER A 824 33.16 19.01 1.61
C SER A 824 32.86 17.54 1.86
N ARG A 825 32.98 17.07 3.11
CA ARG A 825 32.61 15.70 3.49
C ARG A 825 31.15 15.37 3.16
N ILE A 826 30.20 16.25 3.51
CA ILE A 826 28.77 16.02 3.26
C ILE A 826 28.45 16.03 1.76
N MET A 827 29.05 16.94 0.99
CA MET A 827 28.85 17.00 -0.45
C MET A 827 29.42 15.76 -1.13
N GLN A 828 30.65 15.37 -0.76
CA GLN A 828 31.30 14.20 -1.34
C GLN A 828 30.52 12.92 -1.04
N THR A 829 29.96 12.74 0.16
CA THR A 829 29.14 11.54 0.43
C THR A 829 27.86 11.51 -0.42
N MET A 830 27.28 12.66 -0.76
CA MET A 830 26.15 12.72 -1.70
C MET A 830 26.59 12.42 -3.15
N VAL A 831 27.79 12.86 -3.57
CA VAL A 831 28.35 12.50 -4.89
C VAL A 831 28.63 11.00 -4.97
N ASP A 832 29.25 10.44 -3.93
CA ASP A 832 29.62 9.02 -3.85
C ASP A 832 28.42 8.08 -3.97
N VAL A 833 27.27 8.45 -3.41
CA VAL A 833 26.01 7.68 -3.56
C VAL A 833 25.31 7.93 -4.90
N GLY A 834 25.92 8.68 -5.81
CA GLY A 834 25.39 8.93 -7.16
C GLY A 834 24.42 10.11 -7.27
N LEU A 835 24.36 11.01 -6.29
CA LEU A 835 23.47 12.18 -6.30
C LEU A 835 24.17 13.47 -6.76
N GLY A 836 25.31 13.39 -7.45
CA GLY A 836 26.04 14.59 -7.89
C GLY A 836 25.23 15.54 -8.77
N TYR A 837 24.24 15.01 -9.51
CA TYR A 837 23.46 15.76 -10.49
C TYR A 837 22.29 16.57 -9.91
N ILE A 838 21.76 16.20 -8.74
CA ILE A 838 20.63 16.94 -8.13
C ILE A 838 21.12 18.27 -7.56
N SER A 839 20.25 19.28 -7.52
CA SER A 839 20.59 20.55 -6.86
C SER A 839 20.41 20.45 -5.34
N LEU A 840 21.21 21.21 -4.60
CA LEU A 840 21.20 21.20 -3.13
C LEU A 840 19.82 21.51 -2.52
N GLY A 841 19.10 22.42 -3.17
CA GLY A 841 17.81 22.94 -2.77
C GLY A 841 16.63 22.26 -3.45
N GLN A 842 16.85 21.22 -4.27
CA GLN A 842 15.79 20.51 -4.99
C GLN A 842 14.68 20.08 -4.01
N PRO A 843 13.41 20.44 -4.25
CA PRO A 843 12.30 20.07 -3.38
C PRO A 843 12.22 18.54 -3.16
N ALA A 844 12.01 18.12 -1.92
CA ALA A 844 11.88 16.69 -1.57
C ALA A 844 10.70 16.01 -2.29
N THR A 845 9.66 16.77 -2.64
CA THR A 845 8.48 16.29 -3.35
C THR A 845 8.75 15.94 -4.82
N THR A 846 9.90 16.36 -5.37
CA THR A 846 10.32 16.03 -6.74
C THR A 846 11.45 14.99 -6.78
N LEU A 847 11.88 14.47 -5.62
CA LEU A 847 12.82 13.37 -5.57
C LEU A 847 12.09 12.03 -5.72
N SER A 848 12.68 11.13 -6.50
CA SER A 848 12.29 9.72 -6.53
C SER A 848 12.52 9.03 -5.18
N GLY A 849 11.87 7.88 -4.96
CA GLY A 849 12.09 7.07 -3.75
C GLY A 849 13.54 6.66 -3.57
N GLY A 850 14.21 6.23 -4.65
CA GLY A 850 15.62 5.88 -4.66
C GLY A 850 16.56 7.07 -4.42
N GLU A 851 16.25 8.27 -4.95
CA GLU A 851 17.03 9.49 -4.61
C GLU A 851 16.86 9.87 -3.14
N ALA A 852 15.64 9.84 -2.62
CA ALA A 852 15.34 10.10 -1.21
C ALA A 852 16.10 9.12 -0.29
N GLN A 853 16.11 7.84 -0.64
CA GLN A 853 16.85 6.80 0.06
C GLN A 853 18.36 7.07 0.06
N ARG A 854 18.94 7.41 -1.10
CA ARG A 854 20.37 7.76 -1.23
C ARG A 854 20.75 9.01 -0.44
N VAL A 855 19.87 10.02 -0.32
CA VAL A 855 20.09 11.19 0.56
C VAL A 855 20.19 10.76 2.03
N LYS A 856 19.36 9.80 2.47
CA LYS A 856 19.42 9.24 3.83
C LYS A 856 20.72 8.47 4.05
N LEU A 857 21.14 7.67 3.08
CA LEU A 857 22.41 6.94 3.10
C LEU A 857 23.61 7.90 3.20
N ALA A 858 23.65 8.94 2.37
CA ALA A 858 24.70 9.95 2.38
C ALA A 858 24.84 10.67 3.74
N LYS A 859 23.72 10.90 4.44
CA LYS A 859 23.70 11.49 5.78
C LYS A 859 24.36 10.57 6.82
N GLU A 860 24.13 9.26 6.74
CA GLU A 860 24.76 8.32 7.67
C GLU A 860 26.23 8.09 7.35
N LEU A 861 26.63 8.07 6.08
CA LEU A 861 28.05 8.02 5.67
C LEU A 861 28.83 9.26 6.14
N ALA A 862 28.18 10.42 6.18
CA ALA A 862 28.80 11.65 6.67
C ALA A 862 29.06 11.65 8.18
N ARG A 863 28.50 10.70 8.95
CA ARG A 863 28.71 10.58 10.40
C ARG A 863 29.95 9.76 10.74
N VAL A 864 30.46 9.96 11.95
CA VAL A 864 31.55 9.14 12.49
C VAL A 864 30.99 7.74 12.79
N GLN A 865 31.66 6.72 12.24
CA GLN A 865 31.24 5.32 12.33
C GLN A 865 31.74 4.70 13.64
N THR A 866 30.90 3.91 14.32
CA THR A 866 31.28 3.16 15.53
C THR A 866 31.72 1.72 15.24
N GLY A 867 31.48 1.23 14.00
CA GLY A 867 31.71 -0.15 13.60
C GLY A 867 30.76 -1.15 14.26
N ARG A 868 29.66 -0.67 14.86
CA ARG A 868 28.68 -1.48 15.62
C ARG A 868 27.24 -1.13 15.24
N THR A 869 27.04 -0.54 14.07
CA THR A 869 25.73 -0.17 13.56
C THR A 869 25.20 -1.22 12.58
N LEU A 870 23.91 -1.56 12.68
CA LEU A 870 23.18 -2.37 11.70
C LEU A 870 22.38 -1.45 10.79
N TYR A 871 22.73 -1.42 9.50
CA TYR A 871 22.01 -0.71 8.45
C TYR A 871 21.02 -1.66 7.78
N LEU A 872 19.77 -1.23 7.66
CA LEU A 872 18.71 -1.94 6.95
C LEU A 872 18.30 -1.11 5.73
N LEU A 873 18.47 -1.65 4.52
CA LEU A 873 18.10 -0.98 3.27
C LEU A 873 17.01 -1.79 2.57
N ASP A 874 15.96 -1.09 2.15
CA ASP A 874 14.83 -1.68 1.42
C ASP A 874 14.96 -1.39 -0.08
N GLU A 875 15.29 -2.41 -0.86
CA GLU A 875 15.49 -2.37 -2.32
C GLU A 875 16.33 -1.17 -2.81
N PRO A 876 17.59 -1.02 -2.33
CA PRO A 876 18.42 0.13 -2.64
C PRO A 876 18.83 0.24 -4.13
N THR A 877 18.62 -0.80 -4.94
CA THR A 877 18.84 -0.76 -6.40
C THR A 877 17.71 -0.15 -7.20
N THR A 878 16.58 0.19 -6.56
CA THR A 878 15.43 0.83 -7.21
C THR A 878 15.86 2.11 -7.94
N GLY A 879 15.52 2.26 -9.23
CA GLY A 879 15.89 3.44 -10.00
C GLY A 879 17.32 3.48 -10.51
N LEU A 880 18.11 2.40 -10.33
CA LEU A 880 19.54 2.40 -10.65
C LEU A 880 19.87 1.61 -11.92
N HIS A 881 20.67 2.24 -12.76
CA HIS A 881 21.35 1.58 -13.87
C HIS A 881 22.47 0.67 -13.35
N PHE A 882 22.88 -0.35 -14.12
CA PHE A 882 23.98 -1.27 -13.76
C PHE A 882 25.25 -0.56 -13.27
N GLY A 883 25.65 0.53 -13.95
CA GLY A 883 26.82 1.31 -13.57
C GLY A 883 26.66 2.03 -12.23
N ASP A 884 25.43 2.38 -11.85
CA ASP A 884 25.12 3.00 -10.56
C ASP A 884 24.96 1.95 -9.45
N VAL A 885 24.44 0.75 -9.76
CA VAL A 885 24.43 -0.40 -8.84
C VAL A 885 25.86 -0.76 -8.41
N LYS A 886 26.81 -0.76 -9.35
CA LYS A 886 28.24 -0.98 -9.07
C LYS A 886 28.79 0.03 -8.06
N LYS A 887 28.54 1.33 -8.26
CA LYS A 887 28.95 2.39 -7.32
C LYS A 887 28.28 2.27 -5.96
N LEU A 888 27.00 1.90 -5.94
CA LEU A 888 26.27 1.66 -4.70
C LEU A 888 26.90 0.50 -3.90
N LEU A 889 27.24 -0.61 -4.57
CA LEU A 889 27.92 -1.73 -3.91
C LEU A 889 29.26 -1.31 -3.29
N GLU A 890 30.07 -0.50 -3.98
CA GLU A 890 31.31 0.07 -3.41
C GLU A 890 31.04 0.91 -2.14
N VAL A 891 29.92 1.63 -2.09
CA VAL A 891 29.51 2.38 -0.89
C VAL A 891 29.09 1.44 0.24
N LEU A 892 28.33 0.40 -0.06
CA LEU A 892 27.88 -0.58 0.93
C LEU A 892 29.04 -1.40 1.48
N ASP A 893 29.99 -1.81 0.63
CA ASP A 893 31.22 -2.48 1.05
C ASP A 893 32.03 -1.60 2.00
N ARG A 894 32.17 -0.30 1.71
CA ARG A 894 32.83 0.64 2.64
C ARG A 894 32.15 0.70 4.01
N LEU A 895 30.83 0.53 4.11
CA LEU A 895 30.15 0.46 5.42
C LEU A 895 30.52 -0.82 6.16
N VAL A 896 30.55 -1.95 5.46
CA VAL A 896 30.86 -3.27 6.03
C VAL A 896 32.34 -3.34 6.45
N ASP A 897 33.25 -2.83 5.64
CA ASP A 897 34.70 -2.81 5.92
C ASP A 897 35.04 -1.94 7.14
N ASN A 898 34.20 -0.97 7.48
CA ASN A 898 34.28 -0.19 8.72
C ASN A 898 33.74 -0.96 9.96
N GLY A 899 33.40 -2.24 9.82
CA GLY A 899 32.92 -3.13 10.88
C GLY A 899 31.40 -3.15 11.05
N ASN A 900 30.65 -2.34 10.30
CA ASN A 900 29.19 -2.32 10.39
C ASN A 900 28.56 -3.53 9.71
N THR A 901 27.27 -3.75 9.94
CA THR A 901 26.48 -4.76 9.24
C THR A 901 25.53 -4.08 8.27
N VAL A 902 25.44 -4.57 7.05
CA VAL A 902 24.51 -4.06 6.04
C VAL A 902 23.56 -5.18 5.66
N LEU A 903 22.28 -5.01 5.96
CA LEU A 903 21.21 -5.92 5.55
C LEU A 903 20.38 -5.23 4.48
N VAL A 904 20.26 -5.87 3.31
CA VAL A 904 19.49 -5.38 2.17
C VAL A 904 18.32 -6.32 1.89
N ILE A 905 17.12 -5.77 1.67
CA ILE A 905 16.02 -6.52 1.06
C ILE A 905 16.16 -6.31 -0.45
N GLU A 906 16.40 -7.37 -1.20
CA GLU A 906 16.73 -7.24 -2.63
C GLU A 906 16.20 -8.35 -3.51
N HIS A 907 16.01 -7.97 -4.77
CA HIS A 907 15.66 -8.82 -5.90
C HIS A 907 16.71 -8.77 -7.00
N ASN A 908 17.55 -7.72 -7.03
CA ASN A 908 18.59 -7.56 -8.02
C ASN A 908 19.70 -8.62 -7.86
N LEU A 909 19.92 -9.40 -8.91
CA LEU A 909 20.86 -10.52 -8.88
C LEU A 909 22.32 -10.10 -8.69
N ASP A 910 22.71 -8.89 -9.09
CA ASP A 910 24.07 -8.38 -8.88
C ASP A 910 24.35 -8.06 -7.41
N VAL A 911 23.36 -7.54 -6.68
CA VAL A 911 23.51 -7.35 -5.22
C VAL A 911 23.51 -8.70 -4.51
N ILE A 912 22.60 -9.59 -4.90
CA ILE A 912 22.46 -10.91 -4.29
C ILE A 912 23.74 -11.74 -4.47
N LYS A 913 24.31 -11.80 -5.68
CA LYS A 913 25.55 -12.57 -5.93
C LYS A 913 26.78 -11.98 -5.23
N THR A 914 26.77 -10.68 -4.94
CA THR A 914 27.86 -9.96 -4.26
C THR A 914 27.75 -10.05 -2.73
N SER A 915 26.55 -10.29 -2.19
CA SER A 915 26.34 -10.44 -0.74
C SER A 915 27.15 -11.56 -0.10
N ASP A 916 27.53 -11.40 1.17
CA ASP A 916 28.28 -12.43 1.90
C ASP A 916 27.35 -13.54 2.40
N TRP A 917 26.10 -13.20 2.70
CA TRP A 917 25.10 -14.10 3.27
C TRP A 917 23.70 -13.81 2.70
N ILE A 918 22.93 -14.86 2.43
CA ILE A 918 21.56 -14.78 1.95
C ILE A 918 20.61 -15.43 2.97
N ILE A 919 19.47 -14.80 3.18
CA ILE A 919 18.29 -15.36 3.84
C ILE A 919 17.15 -15.36 2.82
N ASP A 920 16.78 -16.54 2.31
CA ASP A 920 15.76 -16.68 1.26
C ASP A 920 14.41 -17.10 1.85
N LEU A 921 13.37 -16.31 1.60
CA LEU A 921 12.00 -16.56 2.07
C LEU A 921 11.11 -17.11 0.94
N GLY A 922 10.16 -17.96 1.31
CA GLY A 922 9.21 -18.53 0.34
C GLY A 922 8.35 -19.64 0.97
N PRO A 923 7.98 -20.67 0.19
CA PRO A 923 8.34 -20.88 -1.22
C PRO A 923 7.59 -19.94 -2.18
N GLU A 924 6.37 -19.55 -1.83
CA GLU A 924 5.51 -18.66 -2.64
C GLU A 924 5.17 -17.36 -1.89
N GLY A 925 4.31 -16.52 -2.47
CA GLY A 925 3.77 -15.32 -1.84
C GLY A 925 2.51 -15.58 -1.00
N GLY A 926 2.22 -14.67 -0.07
CA GLY A 926 1.00 -14.68 0.76
C GLY A 926 0.87 -15.92 1.63
N ALA A 927 -0.31 -16.54 1.65
CA ALA A 927 -0.61 -17.66 2.55
C ALA A 927 0.27 -18.89 2.34
N ALA A 928 0.83 -19.07 1.14
CA ALA A 928 1.73 -20.17 0.79
C ALA A 928 3.22 -19.84 1.04
N GLY A 929 3.53 -18.64 1.55
CA GLY A 929 4.87 -18.20 1.92
C GLY A 929 5.11 -18.16 3.43
N GLY A 930 6.08 -17.34 3.83
CA GLY A 930 6.37 -17.06 5.24
C GLY A 930 7.25 -18.10 5.92
N GLU A 931 8.05 -18.85 5.16
CA GLU A 931 9.03 -19.81 5.63
C GLU A 931 10.43 -19.44 5.12
N ILE A 932 11.47 -19.91 5.83
CA ILE A 932 12.86 -19.81 5.36
C ILE A 932 13.16 -21.01 4.48
N ILE A 933 13.54 -20.76 3.24
CA ILE A 933 13.83 -21.80 2.24
C ILE A 933 15.31 -22.18 2.26
N ALA A 934 16.18 -21.19 2.34
CA ALA A 934 17.62 -21.37 2.36
C ALA A 934 18.30 -20.25 3.14
N VAL A 935 19.39 -20.58 3.82
CA VAL A 935 20.27 -19.63 4.51
C VAL A 935 21.70 -20.06 4.26
N GLY A 936 22.60 -19.13 3.97
CA GLY A 936 24.01 -19.43 3.72
C GLY A 936 24.66 -18.43 2.79
N THR A 937 25.82 -18.78 2.26
CA THR A 937 26.44 -18.02 1.17
C THR A 937 25.60 -18.11 -0.11
N PRO A 938 25.77 -17.19 -1.09
CA PRO A 938 25.16 -17.33 -2.41
C PRO A 938 25.40 -18.69 -3.07
N GLU A 939 26.58 -19.29 -2.88
CA GLU A 939 26.91 -20.63 -3.37
C GLU A 939 26.11 -21.74 -2.68
N ASP A 940 25.76 -21.57 -1.41
CA ASP A 940 24.95 -22.55 -0.67
C ASP A 940 23.47 -22.46 -1.03
N VAL A 941 22.94 -21.24 -1.16
CA VAL A 941 21.56 -21.01 -1.63
C VAL A 941 21.38 -21.54 -3.06
N ALA A 942 22.38 -21.35 -3.95
CA ALA A 942 22.38 -21.87 -5.31
C ALA A 942 22.32 -23.41 -5.41
N LYS A 943 22.71 -24.15 -4.36
CA LYS A 943 22.59 -25.62 -4.32
C LYS A 943 21.18 -26.09 -3.96
N ASN A 944 20.36 -25.23 -3.37
CA ASN A 944 19.03 -25.60 -2.91
C ASN A 944 18.01 -25.50 -4.04
N ALA A 945 17.54 -26.64 -4.53
CA ALA A 945 16.58 -26.70 -5.63
C ALA A 945 15.21 -26.05 -5.31
N LYS A 946 14.84 -25.93 -4.04
CA LYS A 946 13.58 -25.29 -3.61
C LYS A 946 13.67 -23.75 -3.63
N SER A 947 14.88 -23.19 -3.65
CA SER A 947 15.09 -21.74 -3.66
C SER A 947 14.97 -21.22 -5.09
N TYR A 948 13.93 -20.42 -5.37
CA TYR A 948 13.85 -19.70 -6.65
C TYR A 948 15.03 -18.76 -6.82
N THR A 949 15.41 -18.02 -5.77
CA THR A 949 16.61 -17.17 -5.77
C THR A 949 17.86 -17.98 -6.18
N GLY A 950 18.07 -19.16 -5.58
CA GLY A 950 19.18 -20.05 -5.90
C GLY A 950 19.22 -20.49 -7.37
N GLN A 951 18.05 -20.72 -7.99
CA GLN A 951 17.95 -21.10 -9.40
C GLN A 951 18.45 -19.99 -10.35
N PHE A 952 18.19 -18.71 -10.03
CA PHE A 952 18.61 -17.57 -10.85
C PHE A 952 20.05 -17.10 -10.55
N VAL A 953 20.52 -17.27 -9.32
CA VAL A 953 21.90 -16.92 -8.93
C VAL A 953 22.91 -17.94 -9.48
N LYS A 954 22.53 -19.22 -9.55
CA LYS A 954 23.44 -20.30 -9.97
C LYS A 954 24.09 -20.07 -11.35
N PRO A 955 23.37 -19.71 -12.43
CA PRO A 955 23.98 -19.41 -13.73
C PRO A 955 25.03 -18.30 -13.68
N LEU A 956 24.81 -17.26 -12.87
CA LEU A 956 25.75 -16.14 -12.74
C LEU A 956 27.05 -16.57 -12.05
N LEU A 957 26.95 -17.37 -10.98
CA LEU A 957 28.12 -17.94 -10.30
C LEU A 957 28.89 -18.92 -11.19
N GLU A 958 28.19 -19.71 -12.01
CA GLU A 958 28.82 -20.62 -12.96
C GLU A 958 29.54 -19.87 -14.10
N ARG A 959 28.95 -18.78 -14.61
CA ARG A 959 29.56 -17.90 -15.61
C ARG A 959 30.87 -17.29 -15.07
N ALA A 960 30.84 -16.75 -13.85
CA ALA A 960 32.02 -16.18 -13.18
C ALA A 960 33.14 -17.21 -12.96
N ARG A 961 32.80 -18.46 -12.60
CA ARG A 961 33.79 -19.54 -12.47
C ARG A 961 34.43 -19.93 -13.80
N ARG A 962 33.71 -19.84 -14.92
CA ARG A 962 34.22 -20.15 -16.26
C ARG A 962 35.16 -19.07 -16.77
N SER A 963 34.82 -17.79 -16.60
CA SER A 963 35.68 -16.65 -16.98
C SER A 963 36.98 -16.60 -16.18
N GLY A 964 36.96 -16.93 -14.88
CA GLY A 964 38.15 -17.02 -14.05
C GLY A 964 39.14 -18.14 -14.45
N LYS A 965 38.66 -19.23 -15.04
CA LYS A 965 39.53 -20.34 -15.51
C LYS A 965 40.21 -20.06 -16.86
N SER A 966 39.64 -19.21 -17.71
CA SER A 966 40.25 -18.81 -18.99
C SER A 966 41.42 -17.81 -18.84
N GLY A 967 41.46 -17.01 -17.77
CA GLY A 967 42.55 -16.07 -17.51
C GLY A 967 43.85 -16.72 -17.01
N ALA A 968 43.79 -17.92 -16.43
CA ALA A 968 44.94 -18.59 -15.82
C ALA A 968 45.81 -19.43 -16.79
N LYS A 969 45.48 -19.48 -18.10
CA LYS A 969 46.24 -20.26 -19.10
C LYS A 969 46.98 -19.42 -20.15
N GLY A 970 47.03 -18.09 -20.03
CA GLY A 970 47.65 -17.19 -21.02
C GLY A 970 48.73 -16.29 -20.44
N GLY A 971 49.79 -16.84 -19.83
CA GLY A 971 50.84 -16.02 -19.20
C GLY A 971 52.17 -16.74 -18.99
N GLY A 972 52.53 -17.67 -19.89
CA GLY A 972 53.79 -18.44 -19.84
C GLY A 972 54.62 -18.30 -21.10
N GLY A 973 54.66 -17.12 -21.72
CA GLY A 973 55.49 -16.83 -22.88
C GLY A 973 56.69 -15.98 -22.49
N LYS A 974 57.87 -16.60 -22.36
CA LYS A 974 59.18 -15.92 -22.24
C LYS A 974 59.30 -14.82 -23.30
N ARG A 975 59.20 -13.55 -22.90
CA ARG A 975 59.75 -12.43 -23.68
C ARG A 975 61.18 -12.18 -23.19
N ARG A 976 62.13 -12.34 -24.10
CA ARG A 976 63.51 -11.86 -23.95
C ARG A 976 63.47 -10.33 -23.94
N ASP A 977 64.05 -9.72 -22.91
CA ASP A 977 64.40 -8.29 -22.90
C ASP A 977 65.60 -8.04 -23.83
N PRO A 978 65.53 -7.00 -24.67
CA PRO A 978 66.71 -6.28 -25.10
C PRO A 978 66.55 -4.81 -24.70
N LEU A 979 67.37 -4.33 -23.76
CA LEU A 979 67.87 -2.94 -23.63
C LEU A 979 68.26 -2.65 -22.16
N VAL A 980 69.49 -2.95 -21.76
CA VAL A 980 70.35 -2.07 -20.94
C VAL A 980 71.80 -2.44 -21.24
N GLU A 981 72.67 -1.43 -21.23
CA GLU A 981 74.15 -1.46 -21.21
C GLU A 981 74.88 -1.30 -22.56
N ALA A 982 75.12 -0.03 -22.89
CA ALA A 982 76.28 0.39 -23.67
C ALA A 982 76.93 1.61 -22.99
N SER A 983 77.98 1.36 -22.20
CA SER A 983 79.00 2.34 -21.86
C SER A 983 80.31 1.64 -21.50
N ALA A 984 81.20 1.45 -22.48
CA ALA A 984 82.66 1.48 -22.32
C ALA A 984 83.33 1.32 -23.69
N ALA A 985 84.19 2.29 -24.04
CA ALA A 985 85.16 2.26 -25.13
C ALA A 985 86.38 1.36 -24.76
N PRO A 986 87.41 1.11 -25.62
CA PRO A 986 87.96 1.95 -26.70
C PRO A 986 87.61 1.50 -28.13
#